data_AF-A0A959LA71-F1
#
_entry.id   AF-A0A959LA71-F1
#
_cell.length_a   1.000
_cell.length_b   1.000
_cell.length_c   1.000
_cell.angle_alpha   90.00
_cell.angle_beta   90.00
_cell.angle_gamma   90.00
#
_symmetry.space_group_name_H-M   'P 1'
#
loop_
_entity.id
_entity.type
_entity.pdbx_description
1 polymer ?
#
loop_
_entity_poly.entity_id
_entity_poly.type
_entity_poly.pdbx_seq_one_letter_code
_entity_poly.pdbx_strand_id
1 'polypeptide(L)'
;MLSRIFTLLAIFPIALSSQKILHKIEPSDFHTFFLKESKEFRDCPLYNLKKDNIGAKLFPNIVENISEYSINENEVSFLLNESPKSISFNIEIEGRSRQILLQKKQITSNGYKIKSSSGYISSRNHSIYYRGIVANSLSGVVALRVSNEGLKLLVADEKGNYEINRDTSGRYYGYYADYSSLEDAMDCLTEALPNVSTSVRHDKNKSNLRFLTGDCVELYMECDYQAFVESGGTISDAESWVIDLINEVAMLYDAIGIPLVISEIMIHDVTDPYTSYNNPYNLMLAWQDDLQDNYNGRLAHFLCGRNIGGGVGWIDVLCQNYTPGSPSFGPYAVSGNLVGGSVTPFPTYSWNVVVVAHEMGHNFGSQHTHNCVWNGNNTQIDDCGWVAGDTYPVNYCYDPNNPIIPSLGTVMSYCHLVSGSGISFSQGFGTQPGDVISLAYLSASCNTGTNCTGVPPANDDCIDAITLIPGNACNPEIFDNLEVSSSGALPSMSCGNVGAEKDVWFKFEVPSTGSVTIETTTVTGGLTDMIIEAYSGTCSSLVSIACDDNSGSGNQALLQLTSLTEGDTIYVRVVESGSDEEGEFGICVYDEYVPCPPVTDILLELYNATNGANWTNNSGWIDGATGNDCDYCQWYGVTCDFYSNVTQINLQQNNLVGILPSSITTISTLGTLKLGINSLSGSIPQDWSGVTNLLYADFSNNQFTGNIPESFGSQQNLWYLAVQNNQLSGNLPSSIGDLTNLVVYYGILNNLSGCYPDSYQNLCAVQVISFANNSGLPDAGANFAIHCVADEGYDHDVDGYCNALSSPVDCDDTDNTIYPGAVEICDNKDNDCNAL
;
A
#
# COMPACT_ATOMS: atom_id res chain seq x y z
N MET A 1 19.94 -67.07 -7.05
CA MET A 1 21.23 -66.37 -6.86
C MET A 1 20.95 -64.88 -7.07
N LEU A 2 20.80 -64.09 -6.01
CA LEU A 2 21.88 -63.27 -5.39
C LEU A 2 22.43 -62.24 -6.40
N SER A 3 22.64 -60.95 -6.13
CA SER A 3 22.39 -60.01 -5.03
C SER A 3 23.14 -58.72 -5.45
N ARG A 4 22.64 -57.52 -5.06
CA ARG A 4 23.41 -56.27 -4.78
C ARG A 4 23.95 -55.47 -6.00
N ILE A 5 23.93 -54.12 -6.11
CA ILE A 5 23.73 -52.93 -5.23
C ILE A 5 23.44 -51.71 -6.17
N PHE A 6 22.32 -50.98 -6.03
CA PHE A 6 22.13 -49.61 -5.48
C PHE A 6 23.18 -48.51 -5.80
N THR A 7 22.76 -47.41 -6.44
CA THR A 7 22.83 -45.97 -6.02
C THR A 7 23.04 -45.02 -7.22
N LEU A 8 22.03 -44.21 -7.59
CA LEU A 8 22.19 -42.76 -7.84
C LEU A 8 20.81 -42.08 -8.04
N LEU A 9 20.57 -41.11 -7.17
CA LEU A 9 19.47 -40.14 -7.12
C LEU A 9 19.68 -39.00 -8.14
N ALA A 10 18.55 -38.40 -8.54
CA ALA A 10 18.30 -36.99 -8.91
C ALA A 10 19.10 -36.36 -10.08
N ILE A 11 18.36 -35.71 -11.00
CA ILE A 11 18.55 -34.32 -11.51
C ILE A 11 17.45 -34.04 -12.57
N PHE A 12 16.57 -33.10 -12.26
CA PHE A 12 15.79 -32.25 -13.18
C PHE A 12 16.71 -31.09 -13.67
N PRO A 13 16.45 -30.40 -14.80
CA PRO A 13 15.39 -29.36 -14.88
C PRO A 13 14.66 -29.32 -16.25
N ILE A 14 13.35 -29.09 -16.35
CA ILE A 14 12.59 -27.81 -16.26
C ILE A 14 13.20 -26.71 -17.12
N ALA A 15 12.60 -26.46 -18.29
CA ALA A 15 12.71 -25.22 -19.05
C ALA A 15 11.47 -25.06 -19.94
N LEU A 16 10.42 -24.47 -19.38
CA LEU A 16 9.41 -23.69 -20.09
C LEU A 16 8.98 -22.60 -19.12
N SER A 17 9.36 -21.38 -19.47
CA SER A 17 9.46 -20.20 -18.62
C SER A 17 8.12 -19.78 -18.04
N SER A 18 8.11 -19.58 -16.73
CA SER A 18 7.08 -18.88 -15.99
C SER A 18 7.16 -17.37 -16.21
N GLN A 19 6.38 -16.82 -17.14
CA GLN A 19 5.90 -15.44 -17.01
C GLN A 19 4.67 -15.47 -16.09
N LYS A 20 4.92 -15.53 -14.78
CA LYS A 20 3.89 -15.11 -13.81
C LYS A 20 3.94 -13.58 -13.81
N ILE A 21 2.94 -12.96 -14.43
CA ILE A 21 2.64 -11.52 -14.34
C ILE A 21 2.58 -11.14 -12.85
N LEU A 22 3.29 -10.08 -12.45
CA LEU A 22 3.05 -9.45 -11.14
C LEU A 22 1.59 -8.99 -11.12
N HIS A 23 0.95 -9.11 -9.97
CA HIS A 23 -0.40 -8.59 -9.75
C HIS A 23 -0.44 -7.14 -10.24
N LYS A 24 -1.32 -6.86 -11.21
CA LYS A 24 -1.73 -5.49 -11.59
C LYS A 24 -1.99 -4.71 -10.30
N ILE A 25 -1.29 -3.61 -10.09
CA ILE A 25 -1.85 -2.46 -9.38
C ILE A 25 -2.30 -1.54 -10.51
N GLU A 26 -3.54 -1.70 -10.96
CA GLU A 26 -4.10 -0.69 -11.87
C GLU A 26 -4.45 0.57 -11.08
N PRO A 27 -4.52 1.75 -11.69
CA PRO A 27 -4.98 2.97 -11.03
C PRO A 27 -6.32 2.79 -10.27
N SER A 28 -7.17 1.85 -10.70
CA SER A 28 -8.40 1.45 -10.01
C SER A 28 -8.18 0.79 -8.64
N ASP A 29 -7.06 0.08 -8.45
CA ASP A 29 -6.69 -0.56 -7.19
C ASP A 29 -6.25 0.47 -6.15
N PHE A 30 -5.53 1.52 -6.58
CA PHE A 30 -5.19 2.67 -5.74
C PHE A 30 -6.44 3.43 -5.28
N HIS A 31 -7.38 3.73 -6.17
CA HIS A 31 -8.65 4.38 -5.81
C HIS A 31 -9.45 3.54 -4.82
N THR A 32 -9.50 2.22 -5.04
CA THR A 32 -10.19 1.28 -4.15
C THR A 32 -9.53 1.23 -2.77
N PHE A 33 -8.21 1.20 -2.70
CA PHE A 33 -7.45 1.23 -1.45
C PHE A 33 -7.63 2.55 -0.70
N PHE A 34 -7.50 3.68 -1.40
CA PHE A 34 -7.70 5.01 -0.85
C PHE A 34 -9.09 5.18 -0.20
N LEU A 35 -10.14 4.67 -0.87
CA LEU A 35 -11.51 4.69 -0.34
C LEU A 35 -11.73 3.74 0.84
N LYS A 36 -10.93 2.66 0.96
CA LYS A 36 -10.98 1.74 2.12
C LYS A 36 -10.32 2.31 3.36
N GLU A 37 -9.24 3.08 3.22
CA GLU A 37 -8.50 3.67 4.34
C GLU A 37 -9.25 4.82 5.05
N SER A 38 -10.23 5.46 4.41
CA SER A 38 -10.96 6.59 4.99
C SER A 38 -12.47 6.38 4.88
N LYS A 39 -13.10 6.10 6.04
CA LYS A 39 -14.56 5.88 6.12
C LYS A 39 -15.37 7.17 6.10
N GLU A 40 -14.77 8.32 6.45
CA GLU A 40 -15.43 9.63 6.49
C GLU A 40 -14.49 10.75 6.00
N PHE A 41 -15.02 11.70 5.22
CA PHE A 41 -14.31 12.88 4.73
C PHE A 41 -15.00 14.15 5.23
N ARG A 42 -14.23 15.11 5.77
CA ARG A 42 -14.76 16.43 6.12
C ARG A 42 -14.96 17.25 4.84
N ASP A 43 -16.17 17.76 4.61
CA ASP A 43 -16.41 18.72 3.52
C ASP A 43 -15.75 20.08 3.80
N CYS A 44 -14.90 20.54 2.89
CA CYS A 44 -14.02 21.71 3.04
C CYS A 44 -14.04 22.57 1.77
N PRO A 45 -15.05 23.42 1.52
CA PRO A 45 -15.17 24.16 0.27
C PRO A 45 -14.09 25.26 0.15
N LEU A 46 -12.92 24.88 -0.38
CA LEU A 46 -11.71 25.71 -0.47
C LEU A 46 -11.76 26.72 -1.63
N TYR A 47 -12.15 26.25 -2.81
CA TYR A 47 -12.07 27.02 -4.06
C TYR A 47 -13.46 27.42 -4.54
N ASN A 48 -13.59 28.68 -4.94
CA ASN A 48 -14.81 29.22 -5.55
C ASN A 48 -14.45 29.87 -6.89
N LEU A 49 -14.97 29.32 -7.99
CA LEU A 49 -14.74 29.86 -9.34
C LEU A 49 -15.30 31.29 -9.44
N LYS A 50 -14.44 32.26 -9.79
CA LYS A 50 -14.84 33.66 -10.01
C LYS A 50 -15.12 33.93 -11.48
N LYS A 51 -14.23 33.48 -12.36
CA LYS A 51 -14.31 33.68 -13.80
C LYS A 51 -13.68 32.51 -14.50
N ASP A 52 -14.30 32.07 -15.57
CA ASP A 52 -13.78 31.01 -16.41
C ASP A 52 -13.30 31.55 -17.77
N ASN A 53 -12.34 30.87 -18.38
CA ASN A 53 -11.83 31.13 -19.73
C ASN A 53 -11.39 32.59 -19.98
N ILE A 54 -10.56 33.13 -19.09
CA ILE A 54 -10.02 34.51 -19.21
C ILE A 54 -8.70 34.60 -20.01
N GLY A 55 -8.16 33.45 -20.46
CA GLY A 55 -6.81 33.30 -21.03
C GLY A 55 -6.49 34.17 -22.24
N ALA A 56 -7.43 34.33 -23.17
CA ALA A 56 -7.22 35.10 -24.41
C ALA A 56 -6.90 36.61 -24.21
N LYS A 57 -7.04 37.15 -22.99
CA LYS A 57 -6.74 38.56 -22.67
C LYS A 57 -5.48 38.79 -21.83
N LEU A 58 -4.96 37.76 -21.16
CA LEU A 58 -3.90 37.92 -20.17
C LEU A 58 -2.57 37.30 -20.62
N PHE A 59 -2.59 36.15 -21.31
CA PHE A 59 -1.37 35.42 -21.71
C PHE A 59 -1.54 34.75 -23.09
N PRO A 60 -1.61 35.53 -24.18
CA PRO A 60 -1.67 34.95 -25.52
C PRO A 60 -0.39 34.13 -25.76
N ASN A 61 -0.56 32.86 -26.16
CA ASN A 61 0.48 31.89 -26.57
C ASN A 61 1.11 30.98 -25.50
N ILE A 62 0.57 30.89 -24.27
CA ILE A 62 1.19 30.06 -23.21
C ILE A 62 0.22 29.01 -22.64
N VAL A 63 -1.06 29.36 -22.47
CA VAL A 63 -2.09 28.46 -21.92
C VAL A 63 -3.41 28.74 -22.65
N GLU A 64 -4.13 27.69 -23.07
CA GLU A 64 -5.39 27.83 -23.81
C GLU A 64 -6.55 28.25 -22.90
N ASN A 65 -6.65 27.68 -21.68
CA ASN A 65 -7.74 27.92 -20.73
C ASN A 65 -7.22 28.31 -19.34
N ILE A 66 -7.56 29.52 -18.89
CA ILE A 66 -7.24 30.06 -17.56
C ILE A 66 -8.55 30.43 -16.86
N SER A 67 -8.68 30.07 -15.58
CA SER A 67 -9.81 30.39 -14.72
C SER A 67 -9.32 31.11 -13.45
N GLU A 68 -10.08 32.09 -12.95
CA GLU A 68 -9.78 32.84 -11.72
C GLU A 68 -10.60 32.25 -10.56
N TYR A 69 -9.98 32.03 -9.40
CA TYR A 69 -10.63 31.50 -8.20
C TYR A 69 -10.55 32.48 -7.01
N SER A 70 -11.52 32.38 -6.11
CA SER A 70 -11.42 32.86 -4.72
C SER A 70 -11.18 31.69 -3.78
N ILE A 71 -10.41 31.93 -2.74
CA ILE A 71 -10.17 30.98 -1.66
C ILE A 71 -11.05 31.31 -0.45
N ASN A 72 -11.52 30.28 0.23
CA ASN A 72 -12.21 30.40 1.50
C ASN A 72 -11.19 30.44 2.66
N GLU A 73 -10.78 31.64 3.06
CA GLU A 73 -9.75 31.86 4.09
C GLU A 73 -10.11 31.27 5.46
N ASN A 74 -11.39 31.13 5.79
CA ASN A 74 -11.82 30.49 7.03
C ASN A 74 -11.50 29.00 7.02
N GLU A 75 -11.68 28.33 5.87
CA GLU A 75 -11.33 26.91 5.72
C GLU A 75 -9.81 26.72 5.70
N VAL A 76 -9.06 27.62 5.06
CA VAL A 76 -7.58 27.58 5.11
C VAL A 76 -7.09 27.70 6.56
N SER A 77 -7.62 28.66 7.31
CA SER A 77 -7.29 28.85 8.73
C SER A 77 -7.65 27.63 9.56
N PHE A 78 -8.82 27.02 9.30
CA PHE A 78 -9.21 25.77 9.95
C PHE A 78 -8.23 24.63 9.64
N LEU A 79 -7.88 24.43 8.37
CA LEU A 79 -6.97 23.35 7.98
C LEU A 79 -5.60 23.51 8.62
N LEU A 80 -5.09 24.74 8.72
CA LEU A 80 -3.81 25.04 9.38
C LEU A 80 -3.83 24.77 10.89
N ASN A 81 -4.98 24.94 11.55
CA ASN A 81 -5.09 24.74 13.00
C ASN A 81 -5.46 23.29 13.38
N GLU A 82 -6.41 22.70 12.68
CA GLU A 82 -7.03 21.42 13.06
C GLU A 82 -6.47 20.24 12.25
N SER A 83 -5.84 20.49 11.10
CA SER A 83 -5.14 19.49 10.28
C SER A 83 -5.88 18.14 10.12
N PRO A 84 -7.15 18.13 9.69
CA PRO A 84 -7.97 16.92 9.63
C PRO A 84 -7.33 15.81 8.79
N LYS A 85 -7.50 14.55 9.22
CA LYS A 85 -6.92 13.37 8.53
C LYS A 85 -7.39 13.24 7.08
N SER A 86 -8.67 13.50 6.79
CA SER A 86 -9.25 13.37 5.46
C SER A 86 -10.26 14.50 5.16
N ILE A 87 -10.16 15.07 3.95
CA ILE A 87 -10.99 16.19 3.50
C ILE A 87 -11.55 15.94 2.10
N SER A 88 -12.71 16.52 1.81
CA SER A 88 -13.29 16.51 0.47
C SER A 88 -13.77 17.90 0.08
N PHE A 89 -13.77 18.22 -1.21
CA PHE A 89 -14.41 19.42 -1.71
C PHE A 89 -14.77 19.29 -3.19
N ASN A 90 -15.69 20.11 -3.65
CA ASN A 90 -16.00 20.22 -5.07
C ASN A 90 -15.25 21.41 -5.70
N ILE A 91 -14.73 21.22 -6.91
CA ILE A 91 -14.12 22.27 -7.69
C ILE A 91 -14.63 22.25 -9.13
N GLU A 92 -14.92 23.43 -9.68
CA GLU A 92 -15.34 23.56 -11.07
C GLU A 92 -14.12 23.81 -11.97
N ILE A 93 -13.90 22.91 -12.92
CA ILE A 93 -12.82 22.96 -13.91
C ILE A 93 -13.47 22.77 -15.29
N GLU A 94 -13.28 23.73 -16.19
CA GLU A 94 -13.84 23.73 -17.56
C GLU A 94 -15.36 23.48 -17.61
N GLY A 95 -16.12 24.15 -16.73
CA GLY A 95 -17.57 24.03 -16.65
C GLY A 95 -18.09 22.70 -16.10
N ARG A 96 -17.23 21.88 -15.49
CA ARG A 96 -17.59 20.61 -14.86
C ARG A 96 -17.13 20.56 -13.40
N SER A 97 -18.03 20.16 -12.52
CA SER A 97 -17.70 19.91 -11.12
C SER A 97 -16.88 18.61 -10.99
N ARG A 98 -15.76 18.66 -10.26
CA ARG A 98 -14.97 17.53 -9.81
C ARG A 98 -15.06 17.44 -8.29
N GLN A 99 -15.39 16.26 -7.78
CA GLN A 99 -15.29 16.00 -6.35
C GLN A 99 -13.88 15.50 -6.06
N ILE A 100 -13.18 16.21 -5.19
CA ILE A 100 -11.81 15.96 -4.76
C ILE A 100 -11.88 15.28 -3.40
N LEU A 101 -11.18 14.15 -3.26
CA LEU A 101 -11.05 13.41 -2.01
C LEU A 101 -9.56 13.34 -1.64
N LEU A 102 -9.22 13.77 -0.43
CA LEU A 102 -7.84 13.96 -0.01
C LEU A 102 -7.60 13.40 1.38
N GLN A 103 -6.42 12.84 1.58
CA GLN A 103 -5.88 12.45 2.87
C GLN A 103 -4.64 13.27 3.18
N LYS A 104 -4.47 13.66 4.45
CA LYS A 104 -3.26 14.31 4.92
C LYS A 104 -2.09 13.36 4.73
N LYS A 105 -0.98 13.85 4.20
CA LYS A 105 0.26 13.08 4.00
C LYS A 105 1.42 13.82 4.64
N GLN A 106 2.31 13.07 5.30
CA GLN A 106 3.64 13.57 5.63
C GLN A 106 4.51 13.49 4.37
N ILE A 107 5.40 14.46 4.20
CA ILE A 107 6.29 14.55 3.03
C ILE A 107 7.77 14.64 3.43
N THR A 108 8.06 14.72 4.74
CA THR A 108 9.39 14.71 5.33
C THR A 108 9.50 13.55 6.32
N SER A 109 10.67 12.92 6.45
CA SER A 109 10.88 11.83 7.42
C SER A 109 11.00 12.35 8.86
N ASN A 110 10.85 11.45 9.84
CA ASN A 110 11.26 11.76 11.22
C ASN A 110 12.76 12.05 11.24
N GLY A 111 13.17 13.14 11.89
CA GLY A 111 14.57 13.60 11.88
C GLY A 111 15.02 14.28 10.58
N TYR A 112 14.08 14.74 9.74
CA TYR A 112 14.33 15.56 8.56
C TYR A 112 15.32 16.71 8.84
N LYS A 113 16.29 16.90 7.94
CA LYS A 113 17.32 17.93 8.07
C LYS A 113 17.30 18.87 6.89
N ILE A 114 17.59 20.14 7.17
CA ILE A 114 17.89 21.12 6.14
C ILE A 114 19.25 21.74 6.40
N LYS A 115 20.03 21.84 5.32
CA LYS A 115 21.36 22.40 5.31
C LYS A 115 21.45 23.44 4.19
N SER A 116 22.17 24.52 4.43
CA SER A 116 22.66 25.40 3.37
C SER A 116 24.18 25.40 3.29
N SER A 117 24.74 26.08 2.29
CA SER A 117 26.20 26.26 2.19
C SER A 117 26.77 26.99 3.42
N SER A 118 25.91 27.68 4.18
CA SER A 118 26.24 28.35 5.44
C SER A 118 26.14 27.45 6.69
N GLY A 119 25.63 26.21 6.58
CA GLY A 119 25.52 25.23 7.67
C GLY A 119 24.11 24.65 7.86
N TYR A 120 23.91 23.90 8.95
CA TYR A 120 22.58 23.36 9.32
C TYR A 120 21.64 24.45 9.81
N ILE A 121 20.37 24.34 9.44
CA ILE A 121 19.34 25.34 9.73
C ILE A 121 18.09 24.62 10.25
N SER A 122 17.33 25.27 11.12
CA SER A 122 16.03 24.78 11.52
C SER A 122 15.01 25.03 10.41
N SER A 123 14.27 23.99 10.03
CA SER A 123 13.15 24.11 9.09
C SER A 123 12.17 25.20 9.55
N ARG A 124 11.58 25.91 8.59
CA ARG A 124 10.52 26.90 8.86
C ARG A 124 9.24 26.60 8.09
N ASN A 125 9.18 25.44 7.43
CA ASN A 125 7.99 25.03 6.70
C ASN A 125 6.89 24.60 7.68
N HIS A 126 5.77 25.30 7.66
CA HIS A 126 4.56 24.99 8.44
C HIS A 126 3.38 24.62 7.53
N SER A 127 3.68 24.17 6.31
CA SER A 127 2.66 23.79 5.34
C SER A 127 2.11 22.40 5.64
N ILE A 128 0.85 22.19 5.29
CA ILE A 128 0.17 20.90 5.37
C ILE A 128 -0.02 20.37 3.96
N TYR A 129 0.27 19.09 3.79
CA TYR A 129 0.25 18.41 2.51
C TYR A 129 -0.85 17.35 2.49
N TYR A 130 -1.58 17.31 1.39
CA TYR A 130 -2.61 16.32 1.12
C TYR A 130 -2.41 15.72 -0.27
N ARG A 131 -2.73 14.44 -0.39
CA ARG A 131 -2.82 13.75 -1.69
C ARG A 131 -4.04 12.85 -1.73
N GLY A 132 -4.51 12.55 -2.93
CA GLY A 132 -5.70 11.71 -3.10
C GLY A 132 -6.19 11.66 -4.53
N ILE A 133 -7.51 11.59 -4.69
CA ILE A 133 -8.16 11.18 -5.94
C ILE A 133 -9.27 12.13 -6.37
N VAL A 134 -9.63 12.03 -7.66
CA VAL A 134 -10.85 12.62 -8.20
C VAL A 134 -11.95 11.56 -8.15
N ALA A 135 -13.03 11.82 -7.41
CA ALA A 135 -14.11 10.84 -7.28
C ALA A 135 -14.78 10.56 -8.65
N ASN A 136 -15.07 9.28 -8.91
CA ASN A 136 -15.62 8.77 -10.18
C ASN A 136 -14.67 8.93 -11.39
N SER A 137 -13.40 9.22 -11.16
CA SER A 137 -12.34 9.04 -12.15
C SER A 137 -11.79 7.61 -12.05
N LEU A 138 -11.24 7.05 -13.13
CA LEU A 138 -10.57 5.75 -13.11
C LEU A 138 -9.10 5.86 -12.66
N SER A 139 -8.49 7.02 -12.87
CA SER A 139 -7.05 7.21 -12.67
C SER A 139 -6.67 8.60 -12.13
N GLY A 140 -7.66 9.40 -11.73
CA GLY A 140 -7.45 10.77 -11.31
C GLY A 140 -6.70 10.88 -9.98
N VAL A 141 -5.65 11.70 -9.97
CA VAL A 141 -4.77 11.95 -8.82
C VAL A 141 -4.71 13.43 -8.49
N VAL A 142 -4.51 13.74 -7.22
CA VAL A 142 -4.56 15.12 -6.70
C VAL A 142 -3.47 15.33 -5.66
N ALA A 143 -2.81 16.48 -5.71
CA ALA A 143 -1.91 16.97 -4.66
C ALA A 143 -2.31 18.39 -4.24
N LEU A 144 -2.41 18.64 -2.94
CA LEU A 144 -2.77 19.93 -2.36
C LEU A 144 -1.74 20.31 -1.28
N ARG A 145 -1.29 21.56 -1.32
CA ARG A 145 -0.56 22.22 -0.24
C ARG A 145 -1.40 23.33 0.38
N VAL A 146 -1.41 23.38 1.70
CA VAL A 146 -2.05 24.41 2.53
C VAL A 146 -0.99 25.12 3.35
N SER A 147 -0.91 26.44 3.28
CA SER A 147 0.06 27.23 4.04
C SER A 147 -0.47 28.62 4.37
N ASN A 148 0.22 29.33 5.26
CA ASN A 148 -0.05 30.75 5.52
C ASN A 148 0.18 31.65 4.28
N GLU A 149 0.95 31.17 3.31
CA GLU A 149 1.24 31.89 2.07
C GLU A 149 0.18 31.64 0.99
N GLY A 150 -0.70 30.67 1.21
CA GLY A 150 -1.79 30.31 0.33
C GLY A 150 -1.85 28.82 -0.01
N LEU A 151 -2.77 28.49 -0.92
CA LEU A 151 -2.97 27.14 -1.43
C LEU A 151 -2.25 26.89 -2.75
N LYS A 152 -1.90 25.63 -2.99
CA LYS A 152 -1.49 25.14 -4.32
C LYS A 152 -2.14 23.78 -4.56
N LEU A 153 -2.80 23.61 -5.70
CA LEU A 153 -3.52 22.40 -6.05
C LEU A 153 -3.10 21.94 -7.45
N LEU A 154 -2.72 20.68 -7.57
CA LEU A 154 -2.55 19.98 -8.83
C LEU A 154 -3.60 18.87 -8.92
N VAL A 155 -4.43 18.90 -9.96
CA VAL A 155 -5.42 17.88 -10.29
C VAL A 155 -5.05 17.29 -11.63
N ALA A 156 -4.93 15.97 -11.71
CA ALA A 156 -4.79 15.27 -12.97
C ALA A 156 -5.88 14.22 -13.10
N ASP A 157 -6.59 14.20 -14.23
CA ASP A 157 -7.57 13.16 -14.56
C ASP A 157 -7.46 12.80 -16.05
N GLU A 158 -8.33 11.92 -16.55
CA GLU A 158 -8.37 11.56 -17.99
C GLU A 158 -8.69 12.75 -18.92
N LYS A 159 -9.03 13.93 -18.37
CA LYS A 159 -9.19 15.17 -19.13
C LYS A 159 -7.94 16.01 -19.14
N GLY A 160 -6.89 15.75 -18.37
CA GLY A 160 -5.63 16.48 -18.42
C GLY A 160 -5.11 16.92 -17.06
N ASN A 161 -4.09 17.79 -17.09
CA ASN A 161 -3.44 18.30 -15.89
C ASN A 161 -3.89 19.74 -15.65
N TYR A 162 -4.41 20.01 -14.46
CA TYR A 162 -4.93 21.31 -14.04
C TYR A 162 -4.26 21.76 -12.75
N GLU A 163 -3.59 22.91 -12.79
CA GLU A 163 -2.91 23.48 -11.63
C GLU A 163 -3.56 24.78 -11.22
N ILE A 164 -3.79 24.97 -9.92
CA ILE A 164 -4.23 26.24 -9.33
C ILE A 164 -3.18 26.76 -8.37
N ASN A 165 -2.74 27.99 -8.61
CA ASN A 165 -1.72 28.64 -7.82
C ASN A 165 -1.96 30.15 -7.67
N ARG A 166 -1.24 30.77 -6.74
CA ARG A 166 -1.31 32.19 -6.41
C ARG A 166 -0.30 32.98 -7.25
N ASP A 167 -0.76 34.03 -7.93
CA ASP A 167 0.11 34.97 -8.66
C ASP A 167 0.82 35.94 -7.71
N THR A 168 1.79 36.70 -8.23
CA THR A 168 2.53 37.74 -7.47
C THR A 168 1.65 38.90 -6.98
N SER A 169 0.43 39.04 -7.51
CA SER A 169 -0.57 40.01 -7.03
C SER A 169 -1.49 39.44 -5.95
N GLY A 170 -1.30 38.17 -5.57
CA GLY A 170 -2.05 37.46 -4.55
C GLY A 170 -3.37 36.85 -5.01
N ARG A 171 -3.65 36.79 -6.32
CA ARG A 171 -4.87 36.20 -6.89
C ARG A 171 -4.63 34.76 -7.32
N TYR A 172 -5.65 33.93 -7.24
CA TYR A 172 -5.56 32.53 -7.60
C TYR A 172 -6.06 32.30 -9.02
N TYR A 173 -5.25 31.59 -9.80
CA TYR A 173 -5.59 31.18 -11.14
C TYR A 173 -5.36 29.70 -11.32
N GLY A 174 -6.32 29.05 -11.96
CA GLY A 174 -6.18 27.71 -12.48
C GLY A 174 -5.91 27.73 -13.96
N TYR A 175 -5.06 26.84 -14.44
CA TYR A 175 -4.73 26.72 -15.84
C TYR A 175 -4.64 25.27 -16.27
N TYR A 176 -5.07 25.04 -17.50
CA TYR A 176 -4.99 23.75 -18.15
C TYR A 176 -3.67 23.63 -18.90
N ALA A 177 -2.82 22.69 -18.50
CA ALA A 177 -1.55 22.42 -19.16
C ALA A 177 -1.76 21.38 -20.28
N ASP A 178 -2.28 21.82 -21.44
CA ASP A 178 -2.38 20.98 -22.64
C ASP A 178 -1.01 20.88 -23.32
N TYR A 179 -0.39 19.71 -23.17
CA TYR A 179 0.43 18.88 -24.07
C TYR A 179 1.09 19.42 -25.38
N SER A 180 0.79 20.60 -25.92
CA SER A 180 1.21 21.04 -27.27
C SER A 180 2.14 22.26 -27.33
N SER A 181 2.42 22.95 -26.22
CA SER A 181 3.24 24.18 -26.23
C SER A 181 4.69 24.03 -25.74
N LEU A 182 5.11 22.81 -25.36
CA LEU A 182 6.47 22.50 -24.89
C LEU A 182 7.37 21.93 -26.02
N GLU A 183 7.07 22.21 -27.29
CA GLU A 183 7.70 21.61 -28.48
C GLU A 183 9.24 21.79 -28.59
N ASP A 184 9.89 22.62 -27.77
CA ASP A 184 11.28 23.07 -28.00
C ASP A 184 12.31 22.77 -26.88
N ALA A 185 12.02 21.97 -25.85
CA ALA A 185 12.85 22.00 -24.63
C ALA A 185 13.29 20.66 -23.99
N MET A 186 13.47 19.55 -24.73
CA MET A 186 14.00 18.34 -24.10
C MET A 186 14.98 17.54 -24.97
N ASP A 187 16.18 17.34 -24.39
CA ASP A 187 17.09 16.23 -24.68
C ASP A 187 17.35 15.58 -23.31
N CYS A 188 16.84 14.36 -23.11
CA CYS A 188 17.07 13.56 -21.91
C CYS A 188 17.95 12.39 -22.30
N LEU A 189 19.09 12.28 -21.63
CA LEU A 189 20.10 11.29 -21.97
C LEU A 189 20.04 10.16 -20.96
N THR A 190 20.07 8.92 -21.45
CA THR A 190 20.42 7.76 -20.64
C THR A 190 21.73 7.18 -21.17
N GLU A 191 22.75 7.05 -20.32
CA GLU A 191 23.91 6.24 -20.69
C GLU A 191 23.58 4.77 -20.47
N ALA A 192 23.09 4.11 -21.52
CA ALA A 192 23.06 2.66 -21.56
C ALA A 192 24.50 2.15 -21.44
N LEU A 193 24.80 1.45 -20.33
CA LEU A 193 26.12 0.89 -20.03
C LEU A 193 26.64 0.10 -21.25
N PRO A 194 27.83 0.44 -21.82
CA PRO A 194 28.32 -0.19 -23.05
C PRO A 194 28.60 -1.70 -22.98
N ASN A 195 28.44 -2.35 -21.82
CA ASN A 195 28.75 -3.77 -21.62
C ASN A 195 27.85 -4.48 -20.59
N VAL A 196 26.74 -3.88 -20.15
CA VAL A 196 25.74 -4.65 -19.42
C VAL A 196 24.82 -5.25 -20.47
N SER A 197 24.90 -6.57 -20.61
CA SER A 197 23.92 -7.38 -21.32
C SER A 197 22.54 -6.74 -21.16
N THR A 198 21.91 -6.40 -22.28
CA THR A 198 20.54 -5.89 -22.46
C THR A 198 19.50 -6.92 -22.01
N SER A 199 19.74 -7.54 -20.86
CA SER A 199 18.86 -8.42 -20.12
C SER A 199 18.71 -7.75 -18.76
N VAL A 200 17.85 -6.72 -18.68
CA VAL A 200 17.31 -6.33 -17.39
C VAL A 200 16.75 -7.61 -16.78
N ARG A 201 17.25 -7.98 -15.60
CA ARG A 201 16.92 -9.24 -14.95
C ARG A 201 15.42 -9.24 -14.62
N HIS A 202 14.63 -9.88 -15.48
CA HIS A 202 13.33 -10.42 -15.07
C HIS A 202 13.46 -11.49 -13.94
N ASP A 203 14.70 -11.83 -13.56
CA ASP A 203 15.08 -12.78 -12.51
C ASP A 203 15.39 -12.12 -11.14
N LYS A 204 14.73 -11.02 -10.74
CA LYS A 204 14.67 -10.71 -9.30
C LYS A 204 13.79 -11.79 -8.65
N ASN A 205 14.43 -12.72 -7.94
CA ASN A 205 13.80 -13.89 -7.31
C ASN A 205 12.59 -13.45 -6.47
N LYS A 206 11.39 -13.86 -6.89
CA LYS A 206 10.10 -13.61 -6.21
C LYS A 206 10.02 -14.16 -4.79
N SER A 207 10.99 -14.95 -4.35
CA SER A 207 11.06 -15.54 -3.02
C SER A 207 11.36 -14.55 -1.90
N ASN A 208 11.79 -13.32 -2.22
CA ASN A 208 12.22 -12.30 -1.25
C ASN A 208 11.43 -10.98 -1.33
N LEU A 209 10.23 -10.97 -1.94
CA LEU A 209 9.40 -9.77 -1.94
C LEU A 209 9.01 -9.41 -0.50
N ARG A 210 9.36 -8.19 -0.06
CA ARG A 210 8.96 -7.70 1.25
C ARG A 210 7.62 -6.98 1.10
N PHE A 211 6.58 -7.49 1.76
CA PHE A 211 5.34 -6.74 1.95
C PHE A 211 5.51 -5.90 3.21
N LEU A 212 6.12 -4.73 3.07
CA LEU A 212 6.37 -3.82 4.19
C LEU A 212 5.18 -2.87 4.30
N THR A 213 4.28 -3.16 5.22
CA THR A 213 3.38 -2.14 5.75
C THR A 213 4.23 -1.13 6.51
N GLY A 214 4.38 0.09 5.99
CA GLY A 214 5.05 1.20 6.67
C GLY A 214 6.41 1.67 6.11
N ASP A 215 6.99 0.99 5.11
CA ASP A 215 8.22 1.47 4.44
C ASP A 215 7.90 2.55 3.39
N CYS A 216 8.75 3.56 3.26
CA CYS A 216 8.75 4.57 2.19
C CYS A 216 10.12 4.59 1.53
N VAL A 217 10.37 5.52 0.60
CA VAL A 217 11.71 5.84 0.09
C VAL A 217 12.13 7.21 0.61
N GLU A 218 13.18 7.23 1.43
CA GLU A 218 13.80 8.45 1.93
C GLU A 218 14.61 9.16 0.83
N LEU A 219 14.29 10.42 0.56
CA LEU A 219 14.89 11.23 -0.48
C LEU A 219 15.86 12.26 0.11
N TYR A 220 17.07 12.29 -0.42
CA TYR A 220 17.98 13.42 -0.30
C TYR A 220 17.81 14.34 -1.49
N MET A 221 17.54 15.61 -1.24
CA MET A 221 17.34 16.61 -2.29
C MET A 221 18.44 17.67 -2.22
N GLU A 222 19.10 17.96 -3.34
CA GLU A 222 20.07 19.05 -3.42
C GLU A 222 19.63 20.10 -4.43
N CYS A 223 19.49 21.35 -3.99
CA CYS A 223 19.00 22.48 -4.78
C CYS A 223 20.15 23.44 -5.11
N ASP A 224 20.39 23.68 -6.40
CA ASP A 224 21.48 24.56 -6.85
C ASP A 224 21.20 26.05 -6.62
N TYR A 225 22.23 26.89 -6.81
CA TYR A 225 22.11 28.32 -6.53
C TYR A 225 21.09 29.02 -7.43
N GLN A 226 20.95 28.57 -8.68
CA GLN A 226 20.00 29.16 -9.62
C GLN A 226 18.56 28.87 -9.18
N ALA A 227 18.27 27.62 -8.83
CA ALA A 227 16.96 27.22 -8.29
C ALA A 227 16.64 27.97 -6.99
N PHE A 228 17.61 28.14 -6.09
CA PHE A 228 17.46 28.95 -4.87
C PHE A 228 17.08 30.41 -5.16
N VAL A 229 17.76 31.06 -6.11
CA VAL A 229 17.44 32.46 -6.48
C VAL A 229 16.04 32.56 -7.06
N GLU A 230 15.65 31.61 -7.90
CA GLU A 230 14.38 31.65 -8.62
C GLU A 230 13.18 31.22 -7.78
N SER A 231 13.38 30.39 -6.76
CA SER A 231 12.32 30.06 -5.79
C SER A 231 11.95 31.23 -4.87
N GLY A 232 12.79 32.26 -4.78
CA GLY A 232 12.56 33.46 -3.95
C GLY A 232 13.82 34.05 -3.34
N GLY A 233 14.95 33.34 -3.39
CA GLY A 233 16.23 33.80 -2.85
C GLY A 233 16.31 33.76 -1.33
N THR A 234 15.39 33.04 -0.67
CA THR A 234 15.47 32.72 0.75
C THR A 234 15.42 31.21 0.97
N ILE A 235 16.01 30.76 2.07
CA ILE A 235 16.09 29.33 2.42
C ILE A 235 14.69 28.75 2.66
N SER A 236 13.78 29.55 3.22
CA SER A 236 12.38 29.15 3.44
C SER A 236 11.63 28.95 2.13
N ASP A 237 11.84 29.84 1.16
CA ASP A 237 11.16 29.74 -0.14
C ASP A 237 11.70 28.55 -0.94
N ALA A 238 13.02 28.34 -0.91
CA ALA A 238 13.65 27.18 -1.54
C ALA A 238 13.25 25.86 -0.88
N GLU A 239 13.20 25.79 0.46
CA GLU A 239 12.68 24.62 1.20
C GLU A 239 11.24 24.30 0.78
N SER A 240 10.37 25.31 0.79
CA SER A 240 8.96 25.15 0.44
C SER A 240 8.79 24.73 -1.01
N TRP A 241 9.58 25.30 -1.93
CA TRP A 241 9.59 24.92 -3.33
C TRP A 241 9.97 23.46 -3.56
N VAL A 242 11.04 22.97 -2.91
CA VAL A 242 11.45 21.56 -3.02
C VAL A 242 10.37 20.63 -2.47
N ILE A 243 9.82 20.93 -1.29
CA ILE A 243 8.82 20.08 -0.64
C ILE A 243 7.51 20.07 -1.45
N ASP A 244 7.06 21.22 -1.96
CA ASP A 244 5.88 21.33 -2.81
C ASP A 244 6.04 20.51 -4.10
N LEU A 245 7.21 20.59 -4.75
CA LEU A 245 7.52 19.83 -5.95
C LEU A 245 7.47 18.32 -5.67
N ILE A 246 8.08 17.87 -4.58
CA ILE A 246 8.09 16.44 -4.23
C ILE A 246 6.72 15.96 -3.78
N ASN A 247 5.88 16.79 -3.15
CA ASN A 247 4.50 16.43 -2.89
C ASN A 247 3.71 16.14 -4.18
N GLU A 248 3.97 16.90 -5.25
CA GLU A 248 3.36 16.68 -6.57
C GLU A 248 3.98 15.49 -7.33
N VAL A 249 5.28 15.21 -7.14
CA VAL A 249 5.89 13.98 -7.67
C VAL A 249 5.35 12.75 -6.94
N ALA A 250 5.22 12.83 -5.62
CA ALA A 250 4.80 11.72 -4.76
C ALA A 250 3.39 11.21 -5.08
N MET A 251 2.46 12.03 -5.58
CA MET A 251 1.14 11.51 -5.99
C MET A 251 1.23 10.48 -7.13
N LEU A 252 2.24 10.56 -8.00
CA LEU A 252 2.44 9.60 -9.09
C LEU A 252 2.99 8.26 -8.57
N TYR A 253 3.84 8.32 -7.55
CA TYR A 253 4.43 7.14 -6.89
C TYR A 253 3.44 6.48 -5.92
N ASP A 254 2.65 7.27 -5.19
CA ASP A 254 1.55 6.77 -4.35
C ASP A 254 0.56 5.95 -5.19
N ALA A 255 0.26 6.38 -6.42
CA ALA A 255 -0.64 5.68 -7.33
C ALA A 255 -0.18 4.26 -7.74
N ILE A 256 1.12 3.97 -7.60
CA ILE A 256 1.71 2.63 -7.82
C ILE A 256 2.21 1.99 -6.52
N GLY A 257 1.78 2.52 -5.37
CA GLY A 257 2.03 1.95 -4.04
C GLY A 257 3.42 2.22 -3.47
N ILE A 258 4.08 3.33 -3.84
CA ILE A 258 5.42 3.68 -3.36
C ILE A 258 5.35 5.01 -2.60
N PRO A 259 5.36 5.00 -1.26
CA PRO A 259 5.40 6.23 -0.48
C PRO A 259 6.77 6.89 -0.56
N LEU A 260 6.82 8.20 -0.74
CA LEU A 260 8.05 9.00 -0.77
C LEU A 260 8.07 10.01 0.38
N VAL A 261 9.24 10.16 1.04
CA VAL A 261 9.47 11.20 2.06
C VAL A 261 10.84 11.84 1.87
N ILE A 262 10.98 13.12 2.18
CA ILE A 262 12.27 13.82 2.16
C ILE A 262 12.95 13.67 3.52
N SER A 263 14.15 13.13 3.53
CA SER A 263 14.97 12.95 4.74
C SER A 263 15.98 14.07 4.94
N GLU A 264 16.46 14.69 3.86
CA GLU A 264 17.33 15.87 3.95
C GLU A 264 17.26 16.74 2.69
N ILE A 265 17.30 18.06 2.88
CA ILE A 265 17.48 19.05 1.81
C ILE A 265 18.80 19.79 2.02
N MET A 266 19.58 19.88 0.95
CA MET A 266 20.76 20.72 0.84
C MET A 266 20.49 21.88 -0.14
N ILE A 267 20.66 23.12 0.32
CA ILE A 267 20.36 24.35 -0.45
C ILE A 267 21.63 25.17 -0.66
N HIS A 268 22.04 25.35 -1.91
CA HIS A 268 23.14 26.25 -2.23
C HIS A 268 22.65 27.70 -2.19
N ASP A 269 22.74 28.34 -1.01
CA ASP A 269 22.43 29.76 -0.75
C ASP A 269 23.53 30.74 -1.25
N VAL A 270 24.63 30.20 -1.76
CA VAL A 270 25.67 30.88 -2.54
C VAL A 270 25.97 30.06 -3.79
N THR A 271 26.77 30.59 -4.72
CA THR A 271 27.14 29.89 -5.96
C THR A 271 27.65 28.47 -5.69
N ASP A 272 26.96 27.48 -6.24
CA ASP A 272 27.29 26.07 -6.11
C ASP A 272 28.58 25.71 -6.89
N PRO A 273 29.29 24.63 -6.49
CA PRO A 273 30.54 24.24 -7.13
C PRO A 273 30.35 23.67 -8.56
N TYR A 274 29.11 23.43 -9.00
CA TYR A 274 28.79 22.74 -10.24
C TYR A 274 28.46 23.67 -11.42
N THR A 275 28.58 24.98 -11.22
CA THR A 275 28.27 26.01 -12.25
C THR A 275 29.03 25.86 -13.57
N SER A 276 30.20 25.19 -13.57
CA SER A 276 31.00 24.97 -14.79
C SER A 276 30.51 23.81 -15.68
N TYR A 277 29.62 22.95 -15.16
CA TYR A 277 29.04 21.84 -15.91
C TYR A 277 27.75 22.30 -16.59
N ASN A 278 27.67 22.12 -17.90
CA ASN A 278 26.61 22.64 -18.77
C ASN A 278 25.74 21.54 -19.40
N ASN A 279 25.83 20.31 -18.90
CA ASN A 279 24.93 19.22 -19.21
C ASN A 279 24.69 18.35 -17.96
N PRO A 280 23.58 17.61 -17.88
CA PRO A 280 23.18 16.92 -16.66
C PRO A 280 24.12 15.76 -16.33
N TYR A 281 24.64 15.06 -17.35
CA TYR A 281 25.55 13.92 -17.17
C TYR A 281 26.86 14.31 -16.48
N ASN A 282 27.57 15.32 -16.99
CA ASN A 282 28.82 15.78 -16.39
C ASN A 282 28.59 16.39 -15.00
N LEU A 283 27.44 17.02 -14.78
CA LEU A 283 27.05 17.50 -13.46
C LEU A 283 26.86 16.33 -12.49
N MET A 284 26.11 15.29 -12.89
CA MET A 284 25.88 14.09 -12.08
C MET A 284 27.21 13.43 -11.69
N LEU A 285 28.15 13.28 -12.64
CA LEU A 285 29.46 12.70 -12.36
C LEU A 285 30.27 13.51 -11.34
N ALA A 286 30.25 14.84 -11.43
CA ALA A 286 30.97 15.69 -10.49
C ALA A 286 30.31 15.72 -9.11
N TRP A 287 28.98 15.74 -9.07
CA TRP A 287 28.20 15.79 -7.85
C TRP A 287 28.26 14.48 -7.06
N GLN A 288 28.10 13.33 -7.71
CA GLN A 288 28.21 12.03 -7.04
C GLN A 288 29.62 11.79 -6.46
N ASP A 289 30.68 12.31 -7.09
CA ASP A 289 32.05 12.19 -6.60
C ASP A 289 32.28 13.04 -5.32
N ASP A 290 31.58 14.17 -5.19
CA ASP A 290 31.59 15.03 -4.00
C ASP A 290 30.70 14.45 -2.89
N LEU A 291 29.47 14.05 -3.24
CA LEU A 291 28.46 13.57 -2.30
C LEU A 291 28.77 12.16 -1.78
N GLN A 292 29.14 11.23 -2.67
CA GLN A 292 29.34 9.81 -2.38
C GLN A 292 28.14 9.24 -1.59
N ASP A 293 28.37 8.37 -0.60
CA ASP A 293 27.33 7.88 0.31
C ASP A 293 27.09 8.81 1.52
N ASN A 294 27.60 10.05 1.52
CA ASN A 294 27.56 10.97 2.66
C ASN A 294 26.31 11.86 2.68
N TYR A 295 25.13 11.25 2.60
CA TYR A 295 23.85 11.94 2.64
C TYR A 295 22.81 11.15 3.45
N ASN A 296 21.77 11.83 3.93
CA ASN A 296 20.66 11.19 4.62
C ASN A 296 19.55 10.83 3.62
N GLY A 297 19.46 9.56 3.22
CA GLY A 297 18.41 9.05 2.36
C GLY A 297 18.74 7.70 1.72
N ARG A 298 17.91 7.27 0.76
CA ARG A 298 18.09 6.06 -0.07
C ARG A 298 18.23 6.37 -1.55
N LEU A 299 17.75 7.54 -1.96
CA LEU A 299 17.91 8.10 -3.30
C LEU A 299 18.35 9.56 -3.14
N ALA A 300 19.32 9.98 -3.93
CA ALA A 300 19.78 11.36 -3.98
C ALA A 300 19.40 11.99 -5.31
N HIS A 301 18.74 13.16 -5.27
CA HIS A 301 18.31 13.88 -6.46
C HIS A 301 18.78 15.33 -6.46
N PHE A 302 19.48 15.73 -7.53
CA PHE A 302 19.94 17.10 -7.73
C PHE A 302 18.95 17.90 -8.58
N LEU A 303 18.46 19.01 -8.04
CA LEU A 303 17.53 19.94 -8.66
C LEU A 303 18.31 21.15 -9.18
N CYS A 304 18.48 21.22 -10.49
CA CYS A 304 19.23 22.27 -11.16
C CYS A 304 18.30 23.26 -11.86
N GLY A 305 18.38 24.52 -11.44
CA GLY A 305 17.64 25.59 -12.11
C GLY A 305 18.24 26.00 -13.46
N ARG A 306 19.51 25.70 -13.71
CA ARG A 306 20.18 26.14 -14.93
C ARG A 306 19.61 25.41 -16.15
N ASN A 307 19.54 26.11 -17.28
CA ASN A 307 19.19 25.50 -18.56
C ASN A 307 20.38 24.68 -19.09
N ILE A 308 20.46 23.43 -18.62
CA ILE A 308 21.51 22.48 -18.97
C ILE A 308 20.95 21.22 -19.66
N GLY A 309 19.65 21.17 -19.98
CA GLY A 309 18.96 19.98 -20.50
C GLY A 309 17.85 19.49 -19.56
N GLY A 310 17.19 18.39 -19.91
CA GLY A 310 16.09 17.81 -19.14
C GLY A 310 16.60 17.13 -17.86
N GLY A 311 17.27 16.00 -17.98
CA GLY A 311 17.79 15.27 -16.83
C GLY A 311 18.64 14.06 -17.20
N VAL A 312 19.12 13.38 -16.17
CA VAL A 312 19.78 12.06 -16.26
C VAL A 312 19.59 11.30 -14.94
N GLY A 313 19.35 10.00 -15.02
CA GLY A 313 19.29 9.11 -13.88
C GLY A 313 19.96 7.77 -14.15
N TRP A 314 20.65 7.22 -13.15
CA TRP A 314 21.15 5.85 -13.24
C TRP A 314 20.01 4.83 -13.15
N ILE A 315 20.18 3.69 -13.82
CA ILE A 315 19.12 2.67 -13.95
C ILE A 315 19.26 1.55 -12.92
N ASP A 316 18.17 1.24 -12.20
CA ASP A 316 18.05 0.11 -11.23
C ASP A 316 19.09 0.19 -10.11
N VAL A 317 19.19 1.37 -9.49
CA VAL A 317 20.22 1.71 -8.50
C VAL A 317 19.70 1.94 -7.09
N LEU A 318 18.40 1.80 -6.85
CA LEU A 318 17.83 1.90 -5.51
C LEU A 318 18.59 1.03 -4.49
N CYS A 319 18.97 1.61 -3.35
CA CYS A 319 19.78 0.97 -2.29
C CYS A 319 21.20 0.52 -2.70
N GLN A 320 21.74 0.97 -3.84
CA GLN A 320 23.14 0.70 -4.18
C GLN A 320 24.07 1.72 -3.53
N ASN A 321 25.28 1.29 -3.15
CA ASN A 321 26.31 2.19 -2.64
C ASN A 321 27.13 2.78 -3.80
N TYR A 322 27.67 3.97 -3.60
CA TYR A 322 28.64 4.57 -4.49
C TYR A 322 29.89 3.69 -4.63
N THR A 323 30.33 3.48 -5.87
CA THR A 323 31.55 2.72 -6.17
C THR A 323 32.51 3.59 -6.99
N PRO A 324 33.64 4.04 -6.41
CA PRO A 324 34.61 4.87 -7.13
C PRO A 324 35.12 4.18 -8.41
N GLY A 325 34.99 4.87 -9.56
CA GLY A 325 35.52 4.40 -10.85
C GLY A 325 34.75 3.25 -11.52
N SER A 326 33.57 2.88 -11.02
CA SER A 326 32.65 1.91 -11.65
C SER A 326 31.59 2.64 -12.48
N PRO A 327 31.19 2.15 -13.66
CA PRO A 327 30.18 2.81 -14.49
C PRO A 327 28.75 2.75 -13.92
N SER A 328 28.52 1.97 -12.84
CA SER A 328 27.27 1.99 -12.06
C SER A 328 27.53 2.78 -10.78
N PHE A 329 27.10 4.04 -10.76
CA PHE A 329 27.40 4.98 -9.69
C PHE A 329 26.11 5.25 -8.90
N GLY A 330 25.87 4.56 -7.78
CA GLY A 330 24.87 4.88 -6.74
C GLY A 330 23.44 5.33 -7.16
N PRO A 331 22.58 5.69 -6.20
CA PRO A 331 21.17 5.99 -6.44
C PRO A 331 20.98 7.48 -6.75
N TYR A 332 21.65 7.98 -7.79
CA TYR A 332 21.65 9.39 -8.16
C TYR A 332 20.79 9.70 -9.38
N ALA A 333 20.14 10.86 -9.35
CA ALA A 333 19.50 11.49 -10.49
C ALA A 333 19.71 13.01 -10.47
N VAL A 334 19.67 13.63 -11.65
CA VAL A 334 19.77 15.08 -11.86
C VAL A 334 18.63 15.51 -12.76
N SER A 335 17.89 16.54 -12.34
CA SER A 335 16.93 17.24 -13.20
C SER A 335 17.38 18.68 -13.41
N GLY A 336 17.51 19.07 -14.68
CA GLY A 336 17.87 20.40 -15.14
C GLY A 336 16.68 21.17 -15.70
N ASN A 337 16.93 22.43 -16.06
CA ASN A 337 15.94 23.32 -16.65
C ASN A 337 14.66 23.48 -15.79
N LEU A 338 14.77 23.34 -14.46
CA LEU A 338 13.63 23.38 -13.55
C LEU A 338 13.05 24.79 -13.36
N VAL A 339 13.74 25.79 -13.90
CA VAL A 339 13.33 27.20 -13.83
C VAL A 339 13.55 27.95 -15.17
N GLY A 340 14.10 27.27 -16.18
CA GLY A 340 14.46 27.87 -17.48
C GLY A 340 13.30 27.98 -18.47
N GLY A 341 12.41 28.92 -18.19
CA GLY A 341 11.43 29.40 -19.16
C GLY A 341 10.81 30.69 -18.63
N SER A 342 11.13 31.83 -19.22
CA SER A 342 10.60 33.12 -18.81
C SER A 342 9.08 33.20 -18.96
N VAL A 343 8.31 32.80 -17.95
CA VAL A 343 6.87 33.13 -17.84
C VAL A 343 6.48 33.45 -16.40
N THR A 344 6.64 34.72 -16.03
CA THR A 344 5.77 35.41 -15.07
C THR A 344 4.28 35.13 -15.33
N PRO A 345 3.38 34.96 -14.33
CA PRO A 345 3.52 34.72 -12.89
C PRO A 345 3.04 33.32 -12.43
N PHE A 346 2.92 32.34 -13.34
CA PHE A 346 2.43 30.99 -13.06
C PHE A 346 3.54 29.99 -13.30
N PRO A 347 3.99 29.23 -12.30
CA PRO A 347 5.18 28.44 -12.50
C PRO A 347 4.82 27.15 -13.23
N THR A 348 5.64 26.78 -14.20
CA THR A 348 5.51 25.57 -15.04
C THR A 348 5.82 24.31 -14.24
N TYR A 349 5.06 24.01 -13.18
CA TYR A 349 5.35 22.89 -12.30
C TYR A 349 5.03 21.54 -12.90
N SER A 350 4.07 21.42 -13.83
CA SER A 350 3.86 20.15 -14.54
C SER A 350 5.13 19.67 -15.24
N TRP A 351 5.95 20.58 -15.78
CA TRP A 351 7.27 20.23 -16.30
C TRP A 351 8.19 19.66 -15.21
N ASN A 352 8.35 20.40 -14.11
CA ASN A 352 9.23 20.01 -13.02
C ASN A 352 8.83 18.65 -12.44
N VAL A 353 7.53 18.40 -12.30
CA VAL A 353 6.97 17.13 -11.83
C VAL A 353 7.30 16.01 -12.80
N VAL A 354 7.12 16.20 -14.12
CA VAL A 354 7.48 15.18 -15.14
C VAL A 354 8.95 14.84 -15.05
N VAL A 355 9.83 15.85 -15.12
CA VAL A 355 11.27 15.59 -15.25
C VAL A 355 11.79 14.92 -13.98
N VAL A 356 11.41 15.40 -12.79
CA VAL A 356 11.85 14.76 -11.55
C VAL A 356 11.29 13.34 -11.42
N ALA A 357 9.99 13.13 -11.69
CA ALA A 357 9.38 11.81 -11.63
C ALA A 357 10.00 10.83 -12.64
N HIS A 358 10.33 11.30 -13.85
CA HIS A 358 10.96 10.55 -14.92
C HIS A 358 12.36 10.07 -14.54
N GLU A 359 13.23 10.99 -14.10
CA GLU A 359 14.61 10.64 -13.75
C GLU A 359 14.67 9.76 -12.49
N MET A 360 13.80 9.98 -11.51
CA MET A 360 13.64 9.06 -10.38
C MET A 360 13.18 7.67 -10.86
N GLY A 361 12.31 7.58 -11.87
CA GLY A 361 11.83 6.33 -12.45
C GLY A 361 12.97 5.46 -12.99
N HIS A 362 14.04 6.06 -13.51
CA HIS A 362 15.27 5.35 -13.84
C HIS A 362 15.95 4.74 -12.62
N ASN A 363 16.04 5.45 -11.49
CA ASN A 363 16.64 4.88 -10.27
C ASN A 363 15.89 3.62 -9.78
N PHE A 364 14.58 3.55 -10.03
CA PHE A 364 13.75 2.36 -9.82
C PHE A 364 13.79 1.34 -10.99
N GLY A 365 14.70 1.49 -11.93
CA GLY A 365 14.97 0.51 -12.99
C GLY A 365 14.15 0.65 -14.25
N SER A 366 13.23 1.61 -14.34
CA SER A 366 12.48 1.84 -15.59
C SER A 366 13.40 2.37 -16.67
N GLN A 367 13.25 1.86 -17.88
CA GLN A 367 13.84 2.46 -19.08
C GLN A 367 12.80 3.36 -19.75
N HIS A 368 13.22 4.08 -20.77
CA HIS A 368 12.30 4.76 -21.67
C HIS A 368 11.42 3.74 -22.41
N THR A 369 10.18 4.12 -22.70
CA THR A 369 9.20 3.28 -23.40
C THR A 369 9.59 2.95 -24.84
N HIS A 370 10.39 3.78 -25.50
CA HIS A 370 10.90 3.50 -26.85
C HIS A 370 11.93 2.35 -26.88
N ASN A 371 12.39 1.85 -25.73
CA ASN A 371 13.31 0.73 -25.64
C ASN A 371 12.52 -0.58 -25.48
N CYS A 372 12.51 -1.46 -26.49
CA CYS A 372 11.73 -2.71 -26.42
C CYS A 372 12.28 -3.77 -25.45
N VAL A 373 13.49 -3.61 -24.95
CA VAL A 373 14.24 -4.70 -24.31
C VAL A 373 13.56 -5.19 -23.03
N TRP A 374 12.88 -4.30 -22.32
CA TRP A 374 12.35 -4.56 -20.98
C TRP A 374 10.89 -5.01 -20.97
N ASN A 375 10.25 -5.10 -22.15
CA ASN A 375 8.88 -5.57 -22.24
C ASN A 375 8.73 -7.11 -22.32
N GLY A 376 9.86 -7.82 -22.31
CA GLY A 376 9.93 -9.28 -22.28
C GLY A 376 9.63 -9.97 -23.60
N ASN A 377 9.21 -9.25 -24.65
CA ASN A 377 8.95 -9.80 -25.98
C ASN A 377 9.69 -9.05 -27.11
N ASN A 378 10.48 -8.01 -26.77
CA ASN A 378 11.23 -7.16 -27.69
C ASN A 378 10.36 -6.45 -28.75
N THR A 379 9.12 -6.09 -28.42
CA THR A 379 8.26 -5.26 -29.28
C THR A 379 8.25 -3.79 -28.86
N GLN A 380 7.79 -2.90 -29.74
CA GLN A 380 7.53 -1.50 -29.38
C GLN A 380 6.43 -1.35 -28.32
N ILE A 381 6.61 -0.40 -27.40
CA ILE A 381 5.65 -0.02 -26.34
C ILE A 381 4.90 1.25 -26.77
N ASP A 382 5.66 2.29 -27.16
CA ASP A 382 5.16 3.47 -27.86
C ASP A 382 6.19 3.96 -28.90
N ASP A 383 5.79 4.91 -29.74
CA ASP A 383 6.63 5.49 -30.79
C ASP A 383 6.97 6.96 -30.59
N CYS A 384 6.92 7.42 -29.34
CA CYS A 384 7.22 8.81 -29.05
C CYS A 384 8.72 9.13 -29.07
N GLY A 385 9.58 8.11 -28.96
CA GLY A 385 11.04 8.27 -28.96
C GLY A 385 11.68 8.66 -30.30
N TRP A 386 11.04 8.37 -31.45
CA TRP A 386 11.59 8.72 -32.78
C TRP A 386 11.75 10.24 -32.97
N VAL A 387 10.95 11.06 -32.27
CA VAL A 387 10.98 12.52 -32.38
C VAL A 387 12.11 13.15 -31.55
N ALA A 388 12.69 12.41 -30.59
CA ALA A 388 13.79 12.87 -29.73
C ALA A 388 15.15 13.06 -30.46
N GLY A 389 15.23 12.72 -31.75
CA GLY A 389 16.40 13.04 -32.57
C GLY A 389 17.65 12.21 -32.25
N ASP A 390 17.49 11.01 -31.68
CA ASP A 390 18.61 10.15 -31.31
C ASP A 390 19.61 9.96 -32.47
N THR A 391 20.80 10.50 -32.26
CA THR A 391 21.95 10.39 -33.18
C THR A 391 22.79 9.13 -32.92
N TYR A 392 22.37 8.25 -32.01
CA TYR A 392 22.98 6.94 -31.74
C TYR A 392 22.16 5.78 -32.34
N PRO A 393 22.80 4.71 -32.85
CA PRO A 393 22.13 3.73 -33.70
C PRO A 393 21.34 2.73 -32.85
N VAL A 394 20.15 3.09 -32.38
CA VAL A 394 19.19 2.12 -31.82
C VAL A 394 17.78 2.41 -32.29
N ASN A 395 17.64 2.55 -33.61
CA ASN A 395 16.39 2.40 -34.35
C ASN A 395 15.95 0.91 -34.39
N TYR A 396 16.04 0.19 -33.25
CA TYR A 396 15.82 -1.26 -33.17
C TYR A 396 14.38 -1.64 -32.77
N CYS A 397 13.69 -0.71 -32.12
CA CYS A 397 12.35 -0.92 -31.55
C CYS A 397 11.24 -0.25 -32.38
N TYR A 398 11.51 0.93 -32.94
CA TYR A 398 10.56 1.67 -33.79
C TYR A 398 10.29 0.91 -35.10
N ASP A 399 9.04 0.48 -35.32
CA ASP A 399 8.59 -0.02 -36.63
C ASP A 399 7.93 1.10 -37.44
N PRO A 400 8.62 1.67 -38.45
CA PRO A 400 8.02 2.69 -39.30
C PRO A 400 6.79 2.22 -40.08
N ASN A 401 6.55 0.91 -40.18
CA ASN A 401 5.38 0.34 -40.86
C ASN A 401 4.17 0.13 -39.94
N ASN A 402 4.35 0.25 -38.62
CA ASN A 402 3.29 0.04 -37.63
C ASN A 402 3.39 1.04 -36.46
N PRO A 403 3.14 2.34 -36.69
CA PRO A 403 3.30 3.33 -35.65
C PRO A 403 2.22 3.22 -34.54
N ILE A 404 2.63 3.20 -33.26
CA ILE A 404 1.79 3.21 -32.05
C ILE A 404 2.07 4.49 -31.26
N ILE A 405 1.77 5.65 -31.87
CA ILE A 405 1.83 6.94 -31.17
C ILE A 405 0.54 7.09 -30.35
N PRO A 406 0.60 7.12 -29.01
CA PRO A 406 -0.58 7.32 -28.18
C PRO A 406 -1.10 8.75 -28.31
N SER A 407 -2.38 8.96 -28.02
CA SER A 407 -2.97 10.31 -27.95
C SER A 407 -2.51 11.11 -26.73
N LEU A 408 -2.03 10.42 -25.69
CA LEU A 408 -1.45 10.95 -24.47
C LEU A 408 -0.43 9.91 -23.97
N GLY A 409 0.80 10.32 -23.67
CA GLY A 409 1.86 9.43 -23.18
C GLY A 409 1.98 9.38 -21.65
N THR A 410 2.74 8.40 -21.17
CA THR A 410 3.08 8.19 -19.75
C THR A 410 4.32 8.97 -19.34
N VAL A 411 4.60 9.12 -18.04
CA VAL A 411 5.78 9.82 -17.51
C VAL A 411 7.10 9.33 -18.14
N MET A 412 7.27 8.03 -18.37
CA MET A 412 8.50 7.46 -18.97
C MET A 412 8.57 7.54 -20.50
N SER A 413 7.61 8.22 -21.14
CA SER A 413 7.55 8.38 -22.60
C SER A 413 8.11 9.72 -23.06
N TYR A 414 8.54 9.78 -24.32
CA TYR A 414 8.91 11.04 -24.97
C TYR A 414 7.73 11.74 -25.67
N CYS A 415 6.50 11.42 -25.30
CA CYS A 415 5.33 11.92 -26.02
C CYS A 415 5.15 13.43 -25.93
N HIS A 416 5.80 14.11 -24.97
CA HIS A 416 5.93 15.58 -24.92
C HIS A 416 6.66 16.19 -26.13
N LEU A 417 7.48 15.42 -26.85
CA LEU A 417 8.11 15.87 -28.09
C LEU A 417 7.22 15.65 -29.32
N VAL A 418 6.11 14.92 -29.16
CA VAL A 418 5.18 14.60 -30.23
C VAL A 418 4.01 15.58 -30.18
N SER A 419 3.91 16.43 -31.20
CA SER A 419 2.82 17.40 -31.35
C SER A 419 1.45 16.69 -31.25
N GLY A 420 0.63 17.09 -30.27
CA GLY A 420 -0.71 16.55 -30.01
C GLY A 420 -0.78 15.29 -29.14
N SER A 421 0.32 14.87 -28.49
CA SER A 421 0.35 13.72 -27.56
C SER A 421 0.66 14.10 -26.11
N GLY A 422 1.89 14.55 -25.83
CA GLY A 422 2.33 14.97 -24.49
C GLY A 422 2.24 13.94 -23.34
N ILE A 423 2.38 14.35 -22.05
CA ILE A 423 2.54 13.46 -20.87
C ILE A 423 1.43 13.62 -19.81
N SER A 424 0.67 12.55 -19.58
CA SER A 424 -0.54 12.54 -18.77
C SER A 424 -0.29 11.95 -17.38
N PHE A 425 -0.57 12.72 -16.33
CA PHE A 425 -0.28 12.29 -14.95
C PHE A 425 -1.28 11.27 -14.45
N SER A 426 -2.51 11.29 -14.97
CA SER A 426 -3.51 10.26 -14.70
C SER A 426 -3.12 8.91 -15.32
N GLN A 427 -2.37 8.90 -16.43
CA GLN A 427 -1.73 7.66 -16.91
C GLN A 427 -0.51 7.25 -16.07
N GLY A 428 0.03 8.16 -15.26
CA GLY A 428 1.20 7.94 -14.42
C GLY A 428 2.38 7.40 -15.21
N PHE A 429 2.99 6.33 -14.70
CA PHE A 429 4.05 5.61 -15.40
C PHE A 429 3.52 4.64 -16.46
N GLY A 430 2.22 4.36 -16.52
CA GLY A 430 1.67 3.26 -17.32
C GLY A 430 2.00 1.88 -16.72
N THR A 431 1.34 0.83 -17.21
CA THR A 431 1.41 -0.51 -16.59
C THR A 431 2.83 -1.05 -16.54
N GLN A 432 3.51 -1.08 -17.68
CA GLN A 432 4.82 -1.72 -17.78
C GLN A 432 5.93 -0.94 -17.06
N PRO A 433 6.07 0.39 -17.26
CA PRO A 433 7.00 1.19 -16.45
C PRO A 433 6.68 1.17 -14.96
N GLY A 434 5.39 1.28 -14.59
CA GLY A 434 4.94 1.17 -13.20
C GLY A 434 5.33 -0.16 -12.56
N ASP A 435 5.09 -1.30 -13.24
CA ASP A 435 5.43 -2.63 -12.72
C ASP A 435 6.91 -2.80 -12.44
N VAL A 436 7.79 -2.26 -13.30
CA VAL A 436 9.24 -2.29 -13.08
C VAL A 436 9.62 -1.46 -11.86
N ILE A 437 9.06 -0.27 -11.75
CA ILE A 437 9.32 0.66 -10.65
C ILE A 437 8.86 0.04 -9.31
N SER A 438 7.63 -0.46 -9.24
CA SER A 438 7.09 -1.14 -8.05
C SER A 438 7.87 -2.40 -7.70
N LEU A 439 8.28 -3.20 -8.69
CA LEU A 439 9.11 -4.38 -8.44
C LEU A 439 10.47 -4.00 -7.87
N ALA A 440 11.12 -2.96 -8.39
CA ALA A 440 12.41 -2.51 -7.87
C ALA A 440 12.31 -2.04 -6.42
N TYR A 441 11.25 -1.33 -6.06
CA TYR A 441 10.93 -0.96 -4.69
C TYR A 441 10.71 -2.20 -3.79
N LEU A 442 9.82 -3.12 -4.17
CA LEU A 442 9.49 -4.33 -3.38
C LEU A 442 10.66 -5.32 -3.24
N SER A 443 11.65 -5.23 -4.12
CA SER A 443 12.84 -6.09 -4.15
C SER A 443 14.12 -5.36 -3.72
N ALA A 444 14.00 -4.13 -3.21
CA ALA A 444 15.12 -3.33 -2.75
C ALA A 444 15.94 -4.10 -1.70
N SER A 445 17.27 -4.00 -1.78
CA SER A 445 18.18 -4.73 -0.89
C SER A 445 18.28 -4.15 0.52
N CYS A 446 17.69 -2.98 0.75
CA CYS A 446 17.71 -2.26 2.02
C CYS A 446 16.29 -1.95 2.51
N ASN A 447 16.13 -1.64 3.80
CA ASN A 447 14.89 -0.99 4.27
C ASN A 447 14.87 0.40 3.63
N THR A 448 13.85 0.67 2.81
CA THR A 448 13.80 1.90 2.02
C THR A 448 13.44 3.12 2.89
N GLY A 449 13.00 2.89 4.14
CA GLY A 449 12.81 3.87 5.22
C GLY A 449 11.98 3.24 6.35
N THR A 450 12.20 3.59 7.61
CA THR A 450 11.42 3.04 8.77
C THR A 450 10.41 4.03 9.36
N ASN A 451 10.42 5.30 8.93
CA ASN A 451 9.75 6.42 9.60
C ASN A 451 8.93 7.28 8.63
N CYS A 452 7.84 6.72 8.10
CA CYS A 452 7.06 7.33 7.02
C CYS A 452 5.69 7.84 7.46
N THR A 453 5.38 7.71 8.75
CA THR A 453 4.09 8.08 9.33
C THR A 453 4.32 8.90 10.60
N GLY A 454 4.60 10.19 10.45
CA GLY A 454 4.38 11.26 11.43
C GLY A 454 2.88 11.54 11.57
N VAL A 455 2.12 10.46 11.70
CA VAL A 455 0.78 10.47 12.24
C VAL A 455 1.00 10.21 13.71
N PRO A 456 0.54 11.09 14.63
CA PRO A 456 0.60 10.75 16.04
C PRO A 456 -0.03 9.36 16.23
N PRO A 457 0.50 8.55 17.16
CA PRO A 457 -0.02 7.23 17.41
C PRO A 457 -1.54 7.30 17.62
N ALA A 458 -2.26 6.24 17.24
CA ALA A 458 -3.72 6.27 17.17
C ALA A 458 -4.39 6.70 18.49
N ASN A 459 -3.70 6.56 19.60
CA ASN A 459 -4.12 6.93 20.93
C ASN A 459 -3.63 8.30 21.43
N ASP A 460 -3.34 9.24 20.53
CA ASP A 460 -3.09 10.64 20.89
C ASP A 460 -4.25 11.25 21.70
N ASP A 461 -5.48 10.87 21.35
CA ASP A 461 -6.70 11.32 22.04
C ASP A 461 -7.29 10.24 22.95
N CYS A 462 -7.82 10.65 24.10
CA CYS A 462 -8.53 9.74 25.04
C CYS A 462 -9.65 8.94 24.37
N ILE A 463 -10.39 9.53 23.42
CA ILE A 463 -11.50 8.83 22.75
C ILE A 463 -11.02 7.62 21.96
N ASP A 464 -9.80 7.71 21.44
CA ASP A 464 -9.11 6.68 20.68
C ASP A 464 -8.16 5.86 21.56
N ALA A 465 -8.31 5.94 22.90
CA ALA A 465 -7.51 5.19 23.85
C ALA A 465 -7.46 3.71 23.49
N ILE A 466 -6.22 3.25 23.40
CA ILE A 466 -5.82 1.90 23.04
C ILE A 466 -6.20 0.94 24.18
N THR A 467 -6.73 -0.23 23.86
CA THR A 467 -7.14 -1.18 24.93
C THR A 467 -5.99 -2.12 25.29
N LEU A 468 -5.52 -2.06 26.53
CA LEU A 468 -4.59 -3.01 27.13
C LEU A 468 -5.37 -4.16 27.77
N ILE A 469 -4.88 -5.39 27.62
CA ILE A 469 -5.49 -6.58 28.23
C ILE A 469 -4.72 -6.92 29.51
N PRO A 470 -5.39 -6.97 30.68
CA PRO A 470 -4.75 -7.42 31.91
C PRO A 470 -4.23 -8.87 31.77
N GLY A 471 -2.90 -9.03 31.85
CA GLY A 471 -2.23 -10.33 31.85
C GLY A 471 -1.99 -10.89 33.26
N ASN A 472 -1.32 -12.04 33.35
CA ASN A 472 -0.89 -12.65 34.62
C ASN A 472 0.55 -12.27 35.03
N ALA A 473 1.26 -11.52 34.19
CA ALA A 473 2.58 -10.96 34.43
C ALA A 473 2.76 -9.72 33.56
N CYS A 474 3.74 -8.88 33.88
CA CYS A 474 4.07 -7.76 32.99
C CYS A 474 4.77 -8.28 31.73
N ASN A 475 4.04 -8.29 30.62
CA ASN A 475 4.57 -8.44 29.28
C ASN A 475 4.40 -7.08 28.57
N PRO A 476 5.41 -6.20 28.60
CA PRO A 476 5.27 -4.84 28.11
C PRO A 476 5.09 -4.80 26.59
N GLU A 477 3.98 -4.23 26.16
CA GLU A 477 3.73 -3.84 24.76
C GLU A 477 4.48 -2.54 24.46
N ILE A 478 5.12 -2.44 23.29
CA ILE A 478 5.96 -1.30 22.91
C ILE A 478 5.14 -0.28 22.12
N PHE A 479 5.21 0.97 22.56
CA PHE A 479 4.57 2.14 21.96
C PHE A 479 5.56 3.28 21.80
N ASP A 480 5.17 4.31 21.06
CA ASP A 480 5.91 5.55 20.96
C ASP A 480 5.01 6.74 21.29
N ASN A 481 5.63 7.90 21.52
CA ASN A 481 4.96 9.19 21.68
C ASN A 481 5.34 10.17 20.55
N LEU A 482 5.58 9.67 19.33
CA LEU A 482 6.02 10.49 18.21
C LEU A 482 4.90 11.44 17.76
N GLU A 483 5.22 12.73 17.60
CA GLU A 483 4.29 13.77 17.12
C GLU A 483 2.97 13.90 17.93
N VAL A 484 2.91 13.34 19.14
CA VAL A 484 1.72 13.39 19.99
C VAL A 484 1.42 14.83 20.41
N SER A 485 0.14 15.16 20.42
CA SER A 485 -0.37 16.43 20.89
C SER A 485 -0.72 16.37 22.37
N SER A 486 -1.02 17.53 22.95
CA SER A 486 -1.63 17.54 24.27
C SER A 486 -3.13 17.37 24.09
N SER A 487 -3.71 16.31 24.64
CA SER A 487 -5.16 16.05 24.56
C SER A 487 -6.03 17.15 25.21
N GLY A 488 -5.42 18.11 25.93
CA GLY A 488 -6.12 19.23 26.58
C GLY A 488 -7.17 18.78 27.63
N ALA A 489 -7.18 17.50 27.98
CA ALA A 489 -8.17 16.89 28.85
C ALA A 489 -7.97 17.37 30.29
N LEU A 490 -9.02 17.98 30.87
CA LEU A 490 -9.07 18.28 32.29
C LEU A 490 -9.54 17.02 33.05
N PRO A 491 -8.88 16.62 34.14
CA PRO A 491 -7.88 17.38 34.89
C PRO A 491 -6.42 17.13 34.45
N SER A 492 -5.55 18.15 34.64
CA SER A 492 -4.09 18.01 34.56
C SER A 492 -3.59 16.85 35.41
N MET A 493 -2.45 16.28 35.00
CA MET A 493 -1.84 15.20 35.77
C MET A 493 -1.57 15.62 37.22
N SER A 494 -1.82 14.72 38.16
CA SER A 494 -1.74 14.97 39.60
C SER A 494 -0.34 14.71 40.19
N CYS A 495 0.57 14.12 39.42
CA CYS A 495 1.95 13.84 39.82
C CYS A 495 2.95 14.03 38.65
N GLY A 496 4.25 13.95 38.97
CA GLY A 496 5.35 14.05 38.00
C GLY A 496 5.63 15.46 37.48
N ASN A 497 6.67 15.60 36.66
CA ASN A 497 6.99 16.82 35.91
C ASN A 497 6.63 16.59 34.44
N VAL A 498 5.45 17.03 34.02
CA VAL A 498 4.81 16.60 32.76
C VAL A 498 5.12 17.46 31.51
N GLY A 499 6.01 18.46 31.62
CA GLY A 499 6.40 19.27 30.46
C GLY A 499 5.20 19.93 29.75
N ALA A 500 5.09 19.72 28.44
CA ALA A 500 4.01 20.21 27.58
C ALA A 500 2.73 19.34 27.63
N GLU A 501 2.66 18.31 28.48
CA GLU A 501 1.55 17.35 28.57
C GLU A 501 1.22 16.68 27.22
N LYS A 502 2.26 16.36 26.45
CA LYS A 502 2.20 15.49 25.27
C LYS A 502 1.86 14.07 25.71
N ASP A 503 0.66 13.60 25.40
CA ASP A 503 0.11 12.39 26.01
C ASP A 503 -0.33 11.33 25.01
N VAL A 504 -0.31 10.10 25.49
CA VAL A 504 -0.93 8.95 24.83
C VAL A 504 -1.83 8.23 25.80
N TRP A 505 -2.91 7.66 25.27
CA TRP A 505 -4.00 7.13 26.06
C TRP A 505 -4.19 5.62 25.91
N PHE A 506 -4.39 4.97 27.04
CA PHE A 506 -4.69 3.55 27.11
C PHE A 506 -5.96 3.37 27.92
N LYS A 507 -6.57 2.20 27.84
CA LYS A 507 -7.69 1.79 28.68
C LYS A 507 -7.68 0.28 28.90
N PHE A 508 -8.29 -0.20 29.96
CA PHE A 508 -8.49 -1.63 30.18
C PHE A 508 -9.80 -1.87 30.93
N GLU A 509 -10.32 -3.09 30.82
CA GLU A 509 -11.46 -3.56 31.60
C GLU A 509 -10.95 -4.23 32.88
N VAL A 510 -11.55 -3.88 34.03
CA VAL A 510 -11.13 -4.41 35.33
C VAL A 510 -11.39 -5.93 35.38
N PRO A 511 -10.36 -6.76 35.68
CA PRO A 511 -10.52 -8.20 35.77
C PRO A 511 -11.36 -8.61 36.98
N SER A 512 -11.84 -9.85 36.99
CA SER A 512 -12.67 -10.42 38.07
C SER A 512 -12.00 -10.44 39.45
N THR A 513 -10.67 -10.28 39.50
CA THR A 513 -9.90 -10.13 40.74
C THR A 513 -10.10 -8.76 41.40
N GLY A 514 -10.59 -7.76 40.66
CA GLY A 514 -10.76 -6.38 41.14
C GLY A 514 -9.45 -5.67 41.47
N SER A 515 -8.31 -6.20 40.99
CA SER A 515 -6.96 -5.67 41.25
C SER A 515 -6.13 -5.73 39.97
N VAL A 516 -5.26 -4.73 39.78
CA VAL A 516 -4.33 -4.65 38.64
C VAL A 516 -3.07 -3.87 39.02
N THR A 517 -1.98 -4.19 38.35
CA THR A 517 -0.75 -3.39 38.31
C THR A 517 -0.58 -2.84 36.90
N ILE A 518 -0.25 -1.56 36.78
CA ILE A 518 0.10 -0.89 35.53
C ILE A 518 1.56 -0.49 35.64
N GLU A 519 2.40 -0.89 34.70
CA GLU A 519 3.83 -0.62 34.74
C GLU A 519 4.32 -0.16 33.37
N THR A 520 5.17 0.86 33.36
CA THR A 520 5.95 1.28 32.19
C THR A 520 7.36 0.69 32.26
N THR A 521 7.97 0.43 31.10
CA THR A 521 9.28 -0.21 31.03
C THR A 521 10.16 0.45 29.97
N THR A 522 11.47 0.44 30.20
CA THR A 522 12.45 1.01 29.27
C THR A 522 12.68 0.09 28.07
N VAL A 523 12.61 0.65 26.86
CA VAL A 523 13.00 -0.01 25.60
C VAL A 523 14.43 0.39 25.25
N THR A 524 15.20 -0.51 24.62
CA THR A 524 16.60 -0.21 24.26
C THR A 524 16.67 0.94 23.26
N GLY A 525 17.20 2.09 23.69
CA GLY A 525 17.26 3.31 22.86
C GLY A 525 15.98 4.14 22.88
N GLY A 526 14.99 3.78 23.71
CA GLY A 526 13.74 4.50 23.92
C GLY A 526 13.77 5.46 25.11
N LEU A 527 12.59 5.92 25.52
CA LEU A 527 12.36 6.82 26.64
C LEU A 527 12.72 6.16 27.96
N THR A 528 13.28 6.96 28.87
CA THR A 528 13.85 6.48 30.13
C THR A 528 13.02 6.80 31.37
N ASP A 529 12.01 7.66 31.27
CA ASP A 529 11.20 8.11 32.39
C ASP A 529 9.79 8.50 31.91
N MET A 530 8.78 7.75 32.35
CA MET A 530 7.37 7.91 31.95
C MET A 530 6.51 8.12 33.20
N ILE A 531 5.49 8.97 33.07
CA ILE A 531 4.50 9.26 34.12
C ILE A 531 3.17 8.65 33.70
N ILE A 532 2.49 7.93 34.60
CA ILE A 532 1.16 7.37 34.34
C ILE A 532 0.12 7.90 35.33
N GLU A 533 -1.09 8.14 34.84
CA GLU A 533 -2.24 8.41 35.69
C GLU A 533 -3.48 7.64 35.24
N ALA A 534 -4.12 6.96 36.19
CA ALA A 534 -5.33 6.19 35.96
C ALA A 534 -6.59 7.02 36.29
N TYR A 535 -7.62 6.89 35.46
CA TYR A 535 -8.88 7.61 35.55
C TYR A 535 -10.09 6.67 35.41
N SER A 536 -11.18 7.04 36.06
CA SER A 536 -12.52 6.45 35.86
C SER A 536 -13.43 7.43 35.12
N GLY A 537 -14.53 6.93 34.55
CA GLY A 537 -15.55 7.74 33.88
C GLY A 537 -15.46 7.68 32.35
N THR A 538 -15.67 8.82 31.68
CA THR A 538 -15.58 8.95 30.21
C THR A 538 -14.62 10.06 29.85
N CYS A 539 -14.08 10.08 28.62
CA CYS A 539 -13.15 11.12 28.17
C CYS A 539 -13.68 12.56 28.30
N SER A 540 -14.99 12.74 28.35
CA SER A 540 -15.62 14.05 28.60
C SER A 540 -15.73 14.44 30.08
N SER A 541 -15.48 13.51 31.01
CA SER A 541 -15.67 13.67 32.47
C SER A 541 -14.83 12.65 33.25
N LEU A 542 -13.50 12.72 33.11
CA LEU A 542 -12.56 11.83 33.80
C LEU A 542 -12.39 12.20 35.27
N VAL A 543 -12.30 11.19 36.14
CA VAL A 543 -12.01 11.33 37.57
C VAL A 543 -10.72 10.57 37.88
N SER A 544 -9.69 11.29 38.32
CA SER A 544 -8.40 10.71 38.71
C SER A 544 -8.56 9.70 39.84
N ILE A 545 -7.90 8.55 39.69
CA ILE A 545 -7.84 7.46 40.67
C ILE A 545 -6.50 7.54 41.41
N ALA A 546 -5.40 7.47 40.66
CA ALA A 546 -4.03 7.55 41.19
C ALA A 546 -3.02 7.79 40.05
N CYS A 547 -1.87 8.35 40.41
CA CYS A 547 -0.77 8.73 39.52
C CYS A 547 0.55 8.20 40.10
N ASP A 548 1.48 7.79 39.23
CA ASP A 548 2.84 7.41 39.61
C ASP A 548 3.87 7.84 38.55
N ASP A 549 5.10 8.15 38.98
CA ASP A 549 6.21 8.55 38.11
C ASP A 549 7.46 7.67 38.26
N ASN A 550 7.79 7.14 39.45
CA ASN A 550 9.10 6.51 39.69
C ASN A 550 9.09 5.31 40.65
N SER A 551 7.94 4.70 40.93
CA SER A 551 7.86 3.55 41.84
C SER A 551 8.32 2.22 41.22
N GLY A 552 8.55 2.17 39.90
CA GLY A 552 8.96 1.00 39.13
C GLY A 552 10.48 0.85 38.93
N SER A 553 10.87 -0.16 38.17
CA SER A 553 12.29 -0.43 37.88
C SER A 553 12.87 0.66 36.96
N GLY A 554 14.06 1.17 37.29
CA GLY A 554 14.75 2.15 36.44
C GLY A 554 14.13 3.56 36.45
N ASN A 555 13.38 3.91 37.49
CA ASN A 555 12.57 5.13 37.60
C ASN A 555 11.38 5.19 36.62
N GLN A 556 10.87 4.04 36.19
CA GLN A 556 9.62 3.98 35.44
C GLN A 556 8.43 4.06 36.39
N ALA A 557 7.26 4.44 35.88
CA ALA A 557 6.03 4.45 36.66
C ALA A 557 5.47 3.03 36.89
N LEU A 558 5.03 2.77 38.12
CA LEU A 558 4.39 1.54 38.55
C LEU A 558 3.22 1.86 39.48
N LEU A 559 2.00 1.56 39.04
CA LEU A 559 0.78 1.86 39.76
C LEU A 559 0.01 0.58 40.12
N GLN A 560 -0.25 0.38 41.41
CA GLN A 560 -1.06 -0.74 41.91
C GLN A 560 -2.45 -0.26 42.34
N LEU A 561 -3.47 -0.78 41.68
CA LEU A 561 -4.88 -0.47 41.95
C LEU A 561 -5.58 -1.68 42.55
N THR A 562 -6.38 -1.46 43.59
CA THR A 562 -7.14 -2.52 44.28
C THR A 562 -8.57 -2.06 44.56
N SER A 563 -9.46 -3.01 44.84
CA SER A 563 -10.88 -2.75 45.14
C SER A 563 -11.63 -2.08 43.98
N LEU A 564 -11.25 -2.39 42.74
CA LEU A 564 -11.95 -1.97 41.53
C LEU A 564 -13.17 -2.88 41.28
N THR A 565 -14.19 -2.36 40.62
CA THR A 565 -15.36 -3.17 40.22
C THR A 565 -15.04 -3.92 38.92
N GLU A 566 -15.22 -5.24 38.91
CA GLU A 566 -15.12 -6.06 37.69
C GLU A 566 -15.98 -5.47 36.55
N GLY A 567 -15.40 -5.39 35.35
CA GLY A 567 -16.06 -4.89 34.15
C GLY A 567 -16.06 -3.37 33.96
N ASP A 568 -15.62 -2.59 34.96
CA ASP A 568 -15.45 -1.15 34.79
C ASP A 568 -14.28 -0.86 33.81
N THR A 569 -14.41 0.19 33.00
CA THR A 569 -13.32 0.67 32.15
C THR A 569 -12.48 1.70 32.88
N ILE A 570 -11.17 1.48 32.93
CA ILE A 570 -10.18 2.43 33.46
C ILE A 570 -9.40 3.00 32.29
N TYR A 571 -9.22 4.31 32.25
CA TYR A 571 -8.34 5.00 31.29
C TYR A 571 -6.99 5.26 31.94
N VAL A 572 -5.91 5.18 31.17
CA VAL A 572 -4.54 5.43 31.60
C VAL A 572 -3.94 6.46 30.66
N ARG A 573 -3.56 7.61 31.21
CA ARG A 573 -2.83 8.65 30.49
C ARG A 573 -1.35 8.47 30.74
N VAL A 574 -0.53 8.53 29.70
CA VAL A 574 0.92 8.35 29.79
C VAL A 574 1.62 9.55 29.15
N VAL A 575 2.60 10.12 29.86
CA VAL A 575 3.35 11.31 29.45
C VAL A 575 4.84 11.08 29.73
N GLU A 576 5.71 11.60 28.87
CA GLU A 576 7.16 11.62 29.12
C GLU A 576 7.52 12.63 30.23
N SER A 577 8.49 12.30 31.08
CA SER A 577 8.89 13.11 32.23
C SER A 577 9.69 14.38 31.84
N GLY A 578 8.99 15.38 31.31
CA GLY A 578 9.37 16.80 31.39
C GLY A 578 10.43 17.29 30.41
N SER A 579 10.97 16.43 29.54
CA SER A 579 11.88 16.82 28.47
C SER A 579 11.16 17.01 27.13
N ASP A 580 9.92 16.53 27.03
CA ASP A 580 9.10 16.47 25.82
C ASP A 580 9.80 15.72 24.67
N GLU A 581 10.73 14.83 25.03
CA GLU A 581 11.45 13.98 24.09
C GLU A 581 10.51 12.92 23.52
N GLU A 582 10.76 12.55 22.27
CA GLU A 582 9.99 11.55 21.57
C GLU A 582 10.79 10.25 21.44
N GLY A 583 10.13 9.11 21.60
CA GLY A 583 10.75 7.80 21.54
C GLY A 583 9.82 6.68 21.96
N GLU A 584 10.37 5.46 22.00
CA GLU A 584 9.62 4.26 22.35
C GLU A 584 9.63 3.99 23.86
N PHE A 585 8.54 3.45 24.41
CA PHE A 585 8.43 2.96 25.77
C PHE A 585 7.57 1.69 25.81
N GLY A 586 7.75 0.86 26.83
CA GLY A 586 6.90 -0.31 27.06
C GLY A 586 5.82 -0.01 28.10
N ILE A 587 4.63 -0.60 27.98
CA ILE A 587 3.58 -0.56 29.01
C ILE A 587 2.87 -1.91 29.13
N CYS A 588 2.50 -2.30 30.34
CA CYS A 588 1.74 -3.52 30.61
C CYS A 588 0.67 -3.27 31.70
N VAL A 589 -0.41 -4.06 31.66
CA VAL A 589 -1.38 -4.19 32.76
C VAL A 589 -1.44 -5.64 33.16
N TYR A 590 -1.31 -5.96 34.45
CA TYR A 590 -1.28 -7.35 34.91
C TYR A 590 -1.73 -7.55 36.35
N ASP A 591 -2.18 -8.77 36.66
CA ASP A 591 -2.39 -9.29 38.01
C ASP A 591 -2.09 -10.80 37.99
N GLU A 592 -1.21 -11.26 38.88
CA GLU A 592 -0.73 -12.65 38.97
C GLU A 592 -1.84 -13.72 39.10
N TYR A 593 -3.09 -13.30 39.36
CA TYR A 593 -4.25 -14.18 39.52
C TYR A 593 -5.24 -14.15 38.34
N VAL A 594 -4.96 -13.44 37.25
CA VAL A 594 -5.83 -13.38 36.06
C VAL A 594 -5.70 -14.66 35.19
N PRO A 595 -6.81 -15.35 34.84
CA PRO A 595 -6.77 -16.50 33.93
C PRO A 595 -6.54 -16.09 32.47
N CYS A 596 -5.87 -16.94 31.65
CA CYS A 596 -5.60 -16.63 30.24
C CYS A 596 -6.90 -16.37 29.42
N PRO A 597 -6.84 -15.55 28.35
CA PRO A 597 -8.01 -15.28 27.52
C PRO A 597 -8.60 -16.54 26.86
N PRO A 598 -9.94 -16.62 26.64
CA PRO A 598 -10.59 -17.80 26.08
C PRO A 598 -10.07 -18.27 24.71
N VAL A 599 -9.53 -17.37 23.88
CA VAL A 599 -8.95 -17.72 22.57
C VAL A 599 -7.73 -18.65 22.71
N THR A 600 -7.04 -18.58 23.85
CA THR A 600 -5.91 -19.46 24.18
C THR A 600 -6.35 -20.92 24.16
N ASP A 601 -7.54 -21.25 24.68
CA ASP A 601 -8.06 -22.62 24.67
C ASP A 601 -8.26 -23.16 23.25
N ILE A 602 -8.72 -22.30 22.32
CA ILE A 602 -8.91 -22.63 20.90
C ILE A 602 -7.56 -22.91 20.23
N LEU A 603 -6.56 -22.07 20.48
CA LEU A 603 -5.21 -22.25 19.97
C LEU A 603 -4.57 -23.54 20.52
N LEU A 604 -4.72 -23.81 21.82
CA LEU A 604 -4.24 -25.05 22.42
C LEU A 604 -4.96 -26.29 21.90
N GLU A 605 -6.24 -26.19 21.56
CA GLU A 605 -6.96 -27.25 20.86
C GLU A 605 -6.35 -27.51 19.47
N LEU A 606 -6.06 -26.47 18.69
CA LEU A 606 -5.38 -26.58 17.39
C LEU A 606 -4.02 -27.26 17.54
N TYR A 607 -3.22 -26.82 18.52
CA TYR A 607 -1.92 -27.41 18.84
C TYR A 607 -2.03 -28.91 19.12
N ASN A 608 -2.95 -29.30 20.01
CA ASN A 608 -3.13 -30.69 20.41
C ASN A 608 -3.70 -31.56 19.28
N ALA A 609 -4.70 -31.05 18.55
CA ALA A 609 -5.39 -31.76 17.48
C ALA A 609 -4.52 -32.01 16.24
N THR A 610 -3.44 -31.24 16.07
CA THR A 610 -2.54 -31.32 14.90
C THR A 610 -1.10 -31.71 15.26
N ASN A 611 -0.93 -32.40 16.40
CA ASN A 611 0.34 -32.98 16.84
C ASN A 611 1.45 -31.92 17.07
N GLY A 612 1.09 -30.83 17.74
CA GLY A 612 1.91 -29.66 18.07
C GLY A 612 3.33 -29.92 18.57
N ALA A 613 3.49 -30.97 19.38
CA ALA A 613 4.80 -31.35 19.90
C ALA A 613 5.82 -31.75 18.81
N ASN A 614 5.35 -32.07 17.60
CA ASN A 614 6.16 -32.52 16.46
C ASN A 614 6.11 -31.55 15.26
N TRP A 615 5.56 -30.35 15.42
CA TRP A 615 5.66 -29.31 14.40
C TRP A 615 7.13 -28.93 14.16
N THR A 616 7.41 -28.36 12.99
CA THR A 616 8.78 -27.92 12.66
C THR A 616 9.20 -26.74 13.54
N ASN A 617 8.26 -25.84 13.82
CA ASN A 617 8.39 -24.75 14.77
C ASN A 617 7.12 -24.65 15.62
N ASN A 618 7.28 -24.82 16.92
CA ASN A 618 6.23 -24.70 17.94
C ASN A 618 6.62 -23.75 19.08
N SER A 619 7.49 -22.78 18.79
CA SER A 619 7.92 -21.78 19.77
C SER A 619 6.72 -21.00 20.32
N GLY A 620 6.66 -20.80 21.64
CA GLY A 620 5.53 -20.21 22.38
C GLY A 620 4.41 -21.21 22.70
N TRP A 621 4.03 -22.05 21.75
CA TRP A 621 2.92 -23.01 21.92
C TRP A 621 3.12 -24.03 23.04
N ILE A 622 4.36 -24.49 23.30
CA ILE A 622 4.66 -25.45 24.38
C ILE A 622 4.41 -24.81 25.76
N ASP A 623 4.90 -23.59 25.95
CA ASP A 623 4.80 -22.88 27.22
C ASP A 623 3.34 -22.52 27.50
N GLY A 624 2.62 -22.08 26.46
CA GLY A 624 1.17 -21.91 26.48
C GLY A 624 0.42 -23.18 26.86
N ALA A 625 0.77 -24.32 26.26
CA ALA A 625 0.14 -25.60 26.57
C ALA A 625 0.38 -26.06 28.02
N THR A 626 1.44 -25.58 28.66
CA THR A 626 1.73 -25.83 30.08
C THR A 626 1.09 -24.80 31.03
N GLY A 627 0.36 -23.81 30.49
CA GLY A 627 -0.28 -22.74 31.26
C GLY A 627 0.70 -21.71 31.82
N ASN A 628 1.93 -21.68 31.30
CA ASN A 628 2.99 -20.80 31.79
C ASN A 628 3.15 -19.53 30.92
N ASP A 629 2.42 -19.43 29.81
CA ASP A 629 2.46 -18.30 28.89
C ASP A 629 1.05 -18.03 28.32
N CYS A 630 0.50 -16.84 28.58
CA CYS A 630 -0.78 -16.40 28.03
C CYS A 630 -0.61 -15.43 26.85
N ASP A 631 0.63 -15.11 26.43
CA ASP A 631 0.92 -14.20 25.34
C ASP A 631 0.97 -14.94 24.00
N TYR A 632 -0.20 -15.37 23.55
CA TYR A 632 -0.34 -16.11 22.31
C TYR A 632 0.01 -15.29 21.06
N CYS A 633 0.16 -13.96 21.16
CA CYS A 633 0.56 -13.11 20.05
C CYS A 633 2.04 -13.26 19.70
N GLN A 634 2.85 -13.76 20.64
CA GLN A 634 4.26 -14.12 20.39
C GLN A 634 4.43 -15.57 19.90
N TRP A 635 3.35 -16.36 19.85
CA TRP A 635 3.44 -17.75 19.42
C TRP A 635 3.72 -17.82 17.93
N TYR A 636 4.58 -18.75 17.54
CA TYR A 636 4.99 -18.87 16.15
C TYR A 636 3.77 -19.05 15.23
N GLY A 637 3.66 -18.17 14.24
CA GLY A 637 2.59 -18.22 13.26
C GLY A 637 1.29 -17.55 13.71
N VAL A 638 1.18 -17.03 14.92
CA VAL A 638 0.05 -16.19 15.34
C VAL A 638 0.42 -14.73 15.10
N THR A 639 -0.53 -13.95 14.61
CA THR A 639 -0.41 -12.48 14.57
C THR A 639 -1.70 -11.90 15.12
N CYS A 640 -1.55 -10.93 16.00
CA CYS A 640 -2.66 -10.21 16.58
C CYS A 640 -2.79 -8.82 15.97
N ASP A 641 -3.99 -8.25 16.03
CA ASP A 641 -4.13 -6.80 15.90
C ASP A 641 -3.57 -6.08 17.13
N PHE A 642 -3.65 -4.76 17.05
CA PHE A 642 -3.30 -3.85 18.12
C PHE A 642 -4.03 -4.16 19.45
N TYR A 643 -5.22 -4.77 19.41
CA TYR A 643 -6.02 -5.12 20.58
C TYR A 643 -5.81 -6.57 21.03
N SER A 644 -4.70 -7.22 20.63
CA SER A 644 -4.39 -8.62 20.96
C SER A 644 -5.46 -9.64 20.48
N ASN A 645 -6.29 -9.27 19.50
CA ASN A 645 -7.18 -10.23 18.84
C ASN A 645 -6.42 -10.96 17.74
N VAL A 646 -6.58 -12.28 17.67
CA VAL A 646 -5.95 -13.09 16.62
C VAL A 646 -6.52 -12.70 15.25
N THR A 647 -5.70 -12.11 14.39
CA THR A 647 -6.06 -11.71 13.03
C THR A 647 -5.43 -12.61 11.98
N GLN A 648 -4.32 -13.27 12.29
CA GLN A 648 -3.69 -14.23 11.39
C GLN A 648 -3.19 -15.47 12.13
N ILE A 649 -3.38 -16.62 11.48
CA ILE A 649 -2.72 -17.88 11.80
C ILE A 649 -2.02 -18.36 10.52
N ASN A 650 -0.68 -18.37 10.53
CA ASN A 650 0.17 -18.84 9.46
C ASN A 650 1.08 -19.97 9.96
N LEU A 651 0.64 -21.20 9.70
CA LEU A 651 1.35 -22.44 10.03
C LEU A 651 1.66 -23.22 8.75
N GLN A 652 1.84 -22.51 7.63
CA GLN A 652 2.17 -23.12 6.34
C GLN A 652 3.54 -23.81 6.42
N GLN A 653 3.66 -24.99 5.81
CA GLN A 653 4.93 -25.75 5.76
C GLN A 653 5.51 -26.04 7.15
N ASN A 654 4.66 -26.37 8.13
CA ASN A 654 5.09 -26.54 9.53
C ASN A 654 4.93 -27.98 10.06
N ASN A 655 4.73 -28.96 9.17
CA ASN A 655 4.60 -30.38 9.52
C ASN A 655 3.42 -30.69 10.45
N LEU A 656 2.29 -29.98 10.29
CA LEU A 656 1.07 -30.27 11.04
C LEU A 656 0.49 -31.62 10.60
N VAL A 657 0.13 -32.47 11.57
CA VAL A 657 -0.44 -33.81 11.34
C VAL A 657 -1.65 -34.00 12.26
N GLY A 658 -2.82 -34.28 11.71
CA GLY A 658 -4.03 -34.50 12.51
C GLY A 658 -5.26 -33.90 11.84
N ILE A 659 -6.17 -33.33 12.62
CA ILE A 659 -7.41 -32.71 12.13
C ILE A 659 -7.46 -31.22 12.50
N LEU A 660 -8.10 -30.40 11.65
CA LEU A 660 -8.40 -29.01 11.96
C LEU A 660 -9.62 -28.95 12.91
N PRO A 661 -9.48 -28.49 14.18
CA PRO A 661 -10.61 -28.44 15.10
C PRO A 661 -11.64 -27.39 14.67
N SER A 662 -12.92 -27.66 14.94
CA SER A 662 -14.02 -26.76 14.58
C SER A 662 -14.00 -25.45 15.37
N SER A 663 -13.40 -25.43 16.55
CA SER A 663 -13.28 -24.21 17.37
C SER A 663 -12.49 -23.09 16.68
N ILE A 664 -11.67 -23.39 15.67
CA ILE A 664 -10.99 -22.34 14.90
C ILE A 664 -11.97 -21.39 14.19
N THR A 665 -13.20 -21.84 13.94
CA THR A 665 -14.23 -21.01 13.28
C THR A 665 -14.97 -20.08 14.24
N THR A 666 -14.62 -20.09 15.54
CA THR A 666 -15.19 -19.16 16.53
C THR A 666 -14.28 -17.94 16.79
N ILE A 667 -13.09 -17.89 16.17
CA ILE A 667 -12.20 -16.72 16.22
C ILE A 667 -12.75 -15.67 15.24
N SER A 668 -13.65 -14.82 15.73
CA SER A 668 -14.39 -13.86 14.88
C SER A 668 -13.50 -12.82 14.18
N THR A 669 -12.34 -12.52 14.76
CA THR A 669 -11.37 -11.55 14.27
C THR A 669 -10.41 -12.10 13.22
N LEU A 670 -10.42 -13.42 12.96
CA LEU A 670 -9.47 -14.05 12.05
C LEU A 670 -9.67 -13.55 10.62
N GLY A 671 -8.66 -12.88 10.09
CA GLY A 671 -8.62 -12.38 8.71
C GLY A 671 -7.80 -13.26 7.76
N THR A 672 -6.74 -13.89 8.25
CA THR A 672 -5.85 -14.71 7.43
C THR A 672 -5.60 -16.08 8.05
N LEU A 673 -5.88 -17.14 7.31
CA LEU A 673 -5.57 -18.52 7.71
C LEU A 673 -4.72 -19.20 6.63
N LYS A 674 -3.46 -19.52 6.95
CA LYS A 674 -2.53 -20.23 6.06
C LYS A 674 -2.09 -21.55 6.69
N LEU A 675 -2.63 -22.64 6.17
CA LEU A 675 -2.35 -24.01 6.61
C LEU A 675 -1.74 -24.87 5.50
N GLY A 676 -1.34 -24.25 4.38
CA GLY A 676 -0.87 -24.96 3.20
C GLY A 676 0.39 -25.81 3.45
N ILE A 677 0.63 -26.81 2.60
CA ILE A 677 1.86 -27.63 2.61
C ILE A 677 2.06 -28.32 3.98
N ASN A 678 1.03 -29.02 4.44
CA ASN A 678 1.05 -29.78 5.69
C ASN A 678 0.51 -31.21 5.45
N SER A 679 0.26 -31.96 6.52
CA SER A 679 -0.35 -33.30 6.49
C SER A 679 -1.65 -33.33 7.29
N LEU A 680 -2.42 -32.25 7.24
CA LEU A 680 -3.75 -32.16 7.86
C LEU A 680 -4.73 -33.07 7.12
N SER A 681 -5.58 -33.74 7.88
CA SER A 681 -6.55 -34.75 7.42
C SER A 681 -7.94 -34.47 8.00
N GLY A 682 -8.92 -35.32 7.68
CA GLY A 682 -10.32 -35.07 8.06
C GLY A 682 -10.96 -34.02 7.16
N SER A 683 -12.08 -33.44 7.58
CA SER A 683 -12.78 -32.41 6.82
C SER A 683 -12.39 -31.00 7.25
N ILE A 684 -12.49 -30.03 6.33
CA ILE A 684 -12.53 -28.62 6.70
C ILE A 684 -13.81 -28.40 7.55
N PRO A 685 -13.76 -27.69 8.69
CA PRO A 685 -14.94 -27.35 9.48
C PRO A 685 -16.05 -26.75 8.62
N GLN A 686 -17.31 -27.12 8.88
CA GLN A 686 -18.41 -26.81 7.96
C GLN A 686 -19.13 -25.49 8.25
N ASP A 687 -18.90 -24.87 9.41
CA ASP A 687 -19.54 -23.60 9.80
C ASP A 687 -18.49 -22.53 10.09
N TRP A 688 -18.31 -21.62 9.13
CA TRP A 688 -17.42 -20.46 9.21
C TRP A 688 -18.16 -19.16 9.50
N SER A 689 -19.48 -19.20 9.72
CA SER A 689 -20.31 -17.99 9.88
C SER A 689 -19.88 -17.11 11.07
N GLY A 690 -19.19 -17.68 12.06
CA GLY A 690 -18.59 -16.95 13.18
C GLY A 690 -17.35 -16.13 12.83
N VAL A 691 -16.65 -16.44 11.74
CA VAL A 691 -15.46 -15.71 11.27
C VAL A 691 -15.88 -14.61 10.31
N THR A 692 -16.03 -13.39 10.82
CA THR A 692 -16.66 -12.27 10.09
C THR A 692 -15.68 -11.48 9.22
N ASN A 693 -14.37 -11.65 9.45
CA ASN A 693 -13.33 -10.84 8.83
C ASN A 693 -12.40 -11.62 7.87
N LEU A 694 -12.73 -12.86 7.53
CA LEU A 694 -11.84 -13.70 6.71
C LEU A 694 -11.61 -13.10 5.31
N LEU A 695 -10.35 -12.79 5.02
CA LEU A 695 -9.86 -12.22 3.76
C LEU A 695 -9.10 -13.27 2.93
N TYR A 696 -8.34 -14.12 3.60
CA TYR A 696 -7.42 -15.08 2.98
C TYR A 696 -7.51 -16.44 3.67
N ALA A 697 -7.75 -17.49 2.89
CA ALA A 697 -7.78 -18.86 3.38
C ALA A 697 -7.00 -19.81 2.44
N ASP A 698 -5.97 -20.46 2.96
CA ASP A 698 -5.16 -21.44 2.24
C ASP A 698 -5.09 -22.77 3.00
N PHE A 699 -5.75 -23.78 2.44
CA PHE A 699 -5.78 -25.18 2.89
C PHE A 699 -5.02 -26.10 1.94
N SER A 700 -4.28 -25.56 0.97
CA SER A 700 -3.71 -26.32 -0.14
C SER A 700 -2.65 -27.32 0.28
N ASN A 701 -2.41 -28.35 -0.54
CA ASN A 701 -1.34 -29.33 -0.32
C ASN A 701 -1.43 -29.99 1.07
N ASN A 702 -2.59 -30.58 1.35
CA ASN A 702 -2.89 -31.33 2.57
C ASN A 702 -3.57 -32.65 2.20
N GLN A 703 -4.21 -33.30 3.17
CA GLN A 703 -4.97 -34.54 3.02
C GLN A 703 -6.44 -34.33 3.44
N PHE A 704 -6.98 -33.11 3.28
CA PHE A 704 -8.37 -32.83 3.61
C PHE A 704 -9.33 -33.63 2.73
N THR A 705 -10.43 -34.09 3.32
CA THR A 705 -11.48 -34.93 2.73
C THR A 705 -12.86 -34.28 2.95
N GLY A 706 -13.92 -34.83 2.34
CA GLY A 706 -15.26 -34.26 2.45
C GLY A 706 -15.46 -33.03 1.58
N ASN A 707 -16.51 -32.25 1.86
CA ASN A 707 -16.94 -31.17 0.99
C ASN A 707 -16.26 -29.83 1.33
N ILE A 708 -16.15 -28.96 0.33
CA ILE A 708 -15.85 -27.54 0.56
C ILE A 708 -17.04 -26.95 1.34
N PRO A 709 -16.82 -26.26 2.48
CA PRO A 709 -17.89 -25.70 3.30
C PRO A 709 -18.75 -24.69 2.54
N GLU A 710 -20.07 -24.89 2.55
CA GLU A 710 -21.03 -23.93 1.99
C GLU A 710 -21.05 -22.61 2.77
N SER A 711 -20.70 -22.65 4.06
CA SER A 711 -20.61 -21.44 4.88
C SER A 711 -19.56 -20.45 4.38
N PHE A 712 -18.60 -20.85 3.51
CA PHE A 712 -17.63 -19.91 2.93
C PHE A 712 -18.28 -18.77 2.12
N GLY A 713 -19.52 -18.95 1.66
CA GLY A 713 -20.29 -17.88 1.03
C GLY A 713 -20.71 -16.75 1.97
N SER A 714 -20.55 -16.91 3.30
CA SER A 714 -20.83 -15.83 4.27
C SER A 714 -19.68 -14.82 4.41
N GLN A 715 -18.49 -15.13 3.89
CA GLN A 715 -17.26 -14.35 4.06
C GLN A 715 -17.15 -13.34 2.91
N GLN A 716 -17.99 -12.31 2.94
CA GLN A 716 -18.09 -11.32 1.87
C GLN A 716 -16.79 -10.56 1.56
N ASN A 717 -15.83 -10.55 2.50
CA ASN A 717 -14.52 -9.93 2.32
C ASN A 717 -13.43 -10.91 1.82
N LEU A 718 -13.74 -12.20 1.67
CA LEU A 718 -12.79 -13.22 1.23
C LEU A 718 -12.38 -12.94 -0.21
N TRP A 719 -11.09 -12.67 -0.43
CA TRP A 719 -10.53 -12.41 -1.75
C TRP A 719 -9.66 -13.56 -2.26
N TYR A 720 -9.17 -14.41 -1.36
CA TYR A 720 -8.31 -15.55 -1.70
C TYR A 720 -8.77 -16.83 -1.02
N LEU A 721 -9.11 -17.85 -1.82
CA LEU A 721 -9.43 -19.19 -1.36
C LEU A 721 -8.61 -20.24 -2.13
N ALA A 722 -7.77 -20.97 -1.42
CA ALA A 722 -6.96 -22.06 -1.97
C ALA A 722 -7.24 -23.37 -1.26
N VAL A 723 -7.70 -24.37 -2.00
CA VAL A 723 -7.97 -25.74 -1.50
C VAL A 723 -7.32 -26.82 -2.37
N GLN A 724 -6.43 -26.43 -3.29
CA GLN A 724 -5.82 -27.32 -4.27
C GLN A 724 -4.95 -28.42 -3.65
N ASN A 725 -4.82 -29.54 -4.36
CA ASN A 725 -4.01 -30.68 -3.96
C ASN A 725 -4.43 -31.25 -2.58
N ASN A 726 -5.69 -31.68 -2.52
CA ASN A 726 -6.30 -32.36 -1.37
C ASN A 726 -7.11 -33.58 -1.87
N GLN A 727 -7.91 -34.18 -1.00
CA GLN A 727 -8.86 -35.27 -1.31
C GLN A 727 -10.31 -34.78 -1.14
N LEU A 728 -10.57 -33.50 -1.35
CA LEU A 728 -11.90 -32.91 -1.22
C LEU A 728 -12.82 -33.46 -2.31
N SER A 729 -14.10 -33.63 -1.99
CA SER A 729 -15.09 -34.28 -2.85
C SER A 729 -16.43 -33.55 -2.82
N GLY A 730 -17.39 -34.04 -3.61
CA GLY A 730 -18.73 -33.46 -3.65
C GLY A 730 -18.83 -32.21 -4.54
N ASN A 731 -19.98 -31.55 -4.47
CA ASN A 731 -20.31 -30.43 -5.34
C ASN A 731 -19.62 -29.13 -4.91
N LEU A 732 -19.38 -28.24 -5.87
CA LEU A 732 -18.95 -26.87 -5.61
C LEU A 732 -20.08 -26.10 -4.87
N PRO A 733 -19.81 -25.40 -3.76
CA PRO A 733 -20.85 -24.66 -3.06
C PRO A 733 -21.30 -23.45 -3.85
N SER A 734 -22.61 -23.33 -4.12
CA SER A 734 -23.19 -22.21 -4.88
C SER A 734 -22.95 -20.86 -4.19
N SER A 735 -23.01 -20.82 -2.86
CA SER A 735 -22.82 -19.60 -2.06
C SER A 735 -21.48 -18.88 -2.29
N ILE A 736 -20.43 -19.59 -2.73
CA ILE A 736 -19.13 -18.98 -3.06
C ILE A 736 -19.23 -18.08 -4.30
N GLY A 737 -20.16 -18.38 -5.22
CA GLY A 737 -20.42 -17.55 -6.40
C GLY A 737 -20.93 -16.15 -6.06
N ASP A 738 -21.47 -15.95 -4.86
CA ASP A 738 -22.01 -14.65 -4.43
C ASP A 738 -20.94 -13.76 -3.76
N LEU A 739 -19.69 -14.23 -3.66
CA LEU A 739 -18.59 -13.49 -3.05
C LEU A 739 -18.03 -12.42 -4.00
N THR A 740 -18.53 -11.20 -3.87
CA THR A 740 -18.16 -10.06 -4.74
C THR A 740 -16.69 -9.64 -4.67
N ASN A 741 -15.98 -9.96 -3.57
CA ASN A 741 -14.56 -9.63 -3.40
C ASN A 741 -13.62 -10.78 -3.77
N LEU A 742 -14.13 -11.96 -4.16
CA LEU A 742 -13.30 -13.13 -4.45
C LEU A 742 -12.49 -12.92 -5.74
N VAL A 743 -11.16 -12.92 -5.64
CA VAL A 743 -10.24 -12.71 -6.78
C VAL A 743 -9.50 -14.00 -7.16
N VAL A 744 -9.22 -14.86 -6.18
CA VAL A 744 -8.48 -16.10 -6.41
C VAL A 744 -9.26 -17.26 -5.82
N TYR A 745 -9.56 -18.25 -6.66
CA TYR A 745 -10.13 -19.52 -6.21
C TYR A 745 -9.45 -20.72 -6.88
N TYR A 746 -8.63 -21.44 -6.12
CA TYR A 746 -7.94 -22.64 -6.58
C TYR A 746 -8.53 -23.91 -5.98
N GLY A 747 -9.24 -24.68 -6.81
CA GLY A 747 -9.75 -26.02 -6.48
C GLY A 747 -9.02 -27.18 -7.18
N ILE A 748 -7.89 -26.91 -7.82
CA ILE A 748 -7.11 -27.85 -8.66
C ILE A 748 -6.74 -29.14 -7.89
N LEU A 749 -6.68 -30.29 -8.58
CA LEU A 749 -6.19 -31.57 -8.01
C LEU A 749 -6.96 -31.99 -6.75
N ASN A 750 -8.25 -32.29 -6.91
CA ASN A 750 -9.14 -32.83 -5.88
C ASN A 750 -10.06 -33.91 -6.51
N ASN A 751 -11.05 -34.39 -5.75
CA ASN A 751 -12.12 -35.29 -6.20
C ASN A 751 -13.47 -34.56 -6.32
N LEU A 752 -13.48 -33.27 -6.66
CA LEU A 752 -14.71 -32.49 -6.81
C LEU A 752 -15.57 -33.03 -7.96
N SER A 753 -16.89 -32.91 -7.81
CA SER A 753 -17.88 -33.50 -8.73
C SER A 753 -19.10 -32.63 -8.93
N GLY A 754 -19.99 -33.02 -9.85
CA GLY A 754 -21.23 -32.30 -10.13
C GLY A 754 -21.01 -31.12 -11.08
N CYS A 755 -22.01 -30.26 -11.21
CA CYS A 755 -22.00 -29.13 -12.14
C CYS A 755 -21.44 -27.85 -11.50
N TYR A 756 -21.09 -26.87 -12.33
CA TYR A 756 -20.84 -25.52 -11.84
C TYR A 756 -22.18 -24.90 -11.40
N PRO A 757 -22.29 -24.34 -10.19
CA PRO A 757 -23.51 -23.63 -9.79
C PRO A 757 -23.70 -22.36 -10.61
N ASP A 758 -24.94 -21.97 -10.93
CA ASP A 758 -25.25 -20.77 -11.72
C ASP A 758 -24.61 -19.49 -11.15
N SER A 759 -24.55 -19.37 -9.83
CA SER A 759 -23.89 -18.25 -9.15
C SER A 759 -22.41 -18.11 -9.53
N TYR A 760 -21.74 -19.16 -10.02
CA TYR A 760 -20.35 -19.09 -10.46
C TYR A 760 -20.19 -18.31 -11.78
N GLN A 761 -21.28 -17.97 -12.47
CA GLN A 761 -21.26 -16.94 -13.52
C GLN A 761 -20.74 -15.59 -12.99
N ASN A 762 -21.02 -15.24 -11.72
CA ASN A 762 -20.49 -14.01 -11.11
C ASN A 762 -18.96 -14.05 -10.97
N LEU A 763 -18.40 -15.25 -10.87
CA LEU A 763 -16.96 -15.46 -10.75
C LEU A 763 -16.25 -15.38 -12.11
N CYS A 764 -16.98 -15.29 -13.22
CA CYS A 764 -16.40 -15.20 -14.55
C CYS A 764 -15.70 -13.86 -14.85
N ALA A 765 -16.01 -12.82 -14.07
CA ALA A 765 -15.32 -11.53 -14.14
C ALA A 765 -13.95 -11.54 -13.39
N VAL A 766 -13.62 -12.65 -12.73
CA VAL A 766 -12.46 -12.76 -11.85
C VAL A 766 -11.26 -13.35 -12.58
N GLN A 767 -10.07 -12.78 -12.35
CA GLN A 767 -8.89 -13.07 -13.18
C GLN A 767 -8.26 -14.45 -12.92
N VAL A 768 -8.48 -15.10 -11.77
CA VAL A 768 -7.68 -16.27 -11.35
C VAL A 768 -8.52 -17.37 -10.68
N ILE A 769 -9.24 -18.15 -11.49
CA ILE A 769 -10.02 -19.31 -11.04
C ILE A 769 -9.61 -20.56 -11.79
N SER A 770 -9.41 -21.67 -11.07
CA SER A 770 -9.11 -22.94 -11.69
C SER A 770 -9.53 -24.15 -10.85
N PHE A 771 -10.15 -25.11 -11.52
CA PHE A 771 -10.59 -26.39 -10.96
C PHE A 771 -9.96 -27.58 -11.68
N ALA A 772 -8.85 -27.37 -12.39
CA ALA A 772 -8.25 -28.40 -13.23
C ALA A 772 -7.93 -29.69 -12.46
N ASN A 773 -8.01 -30.83 -13.14
CA ASN A 773 -7.76 -32.15 -12.58
C ASN A 773 -8.75 -32.54 -11.46
N ASN A 774 -10.04 -32.28 -11.67
CA ASN A 774 -11.15 -32.82 -10.89
C ASN A 774 -12.05 -33.64 -11.81
N SER A 775 -11.85 -34.96 -11.88
CA SER A 775 -12.51 -35.79 -12.90
C SER A 775 -14.04 -35.86 -12.80
N GLY A 776 -14.62 -35.46 -11.68
CA GLY A 776 -16.07 -35.41 -11.48
C GLY A 776 -16.72 -34.11 -11.95
N LEU A 777 -15.95 -33.07 -12.28
CA LEU A 777 -16.44 -31.80 -12.81
C LEU A 777 -16.50 -31.83 -14.34
N PRO A 778 -17.30 -30.93 -14.98
CA PRO A 778 -17.31 -30.77 -16.43
C PRO A 778 -15.90 -30.55 -16.99
N ASP A 779 -15.55 -31.24 -18.08
CA ASP A 779 -14.21 -31.24 -18.69
C ASP A 779 -13.05 -31.48 -17.70
N ALA A 780 -13.29 -32.27 -16.64
CA ALA A 780 -12.36 -32.49 -15.54
C ALA A 780 -11.88 -31.18 -14.85
N GLY A 781 -12.66 -30.11 -14.97
CA GLY A 781 -12.37 -28.75 -14.51
C GLY A 781 -11.25 -28.04 -15.28
N ALA A 782 -10.83 -28.56 -16.44
CA ALA A 782 -9.65 -28.09 -17.17
C ALA A 782 -9.77 -26.64 -17.67
N ASN A 783 -10.98 -26.17 -17.96
CA ASN A 783 -11.18 -24.82 -18.49
C ASN A 783 -12.45 -24.13 -17.97
N PHE A 784 -12.37 -23.58 -16.75
CA PHE A 784 -13.44 -22.76 -16.17
C PHE A 784 -13.87 -21.59 -17.08
N ALA A 785 -12.93 -21.00 -17.83
CA ALA A 785 -13.22 -19.87 -18.70
C ALA A 785 -14.11 -20.22 -19.91
N ILE A 786 -14.14 -21.48 -20.37
CA ILE A 786 -15.08 -21.90 -21.41
C ILE A 786 -16.52 -21.82 -20.89
N HIS A 787 -16.75 -22.25 -19.65
CA HIS A 787 -18.07 -22.20 -19.00
C HIS A 787 -18.58 -20.76 -18.88
N CYS A 788 -17.68 -19.80 -18.63
CA CYS A 788 -18.00 -18.38 -18.57
C CYS A 788 -18.44 -17.72 -19.88
N VAL A 789 -18.15 -18.33 -21.03
CA VAL A 789 -18.45 -17.76 -22.36
C VAL A 789 -19.56 -18.53 -23.06
N ALA A 790 -19.66 -19.83 -22.82
CA ALA A 790 -20.59 -20.70 -23.51
C ALA A 790 -21.86 -21.03 -22.69
N ASP A 791 -21.91 -20.64 -21.41
CA ASP A 791 -22.99 -21.04 -20.47
C ASP A 791 -23.17 -22.58 -20.37
N GLU A 792 -22.06 -23.30 -20.58
CA GLU A 792 -22.01 -24.76 -20.54
C GLU A 792 -21.54 -25.25 -19.17
N GLY A 793 -21.83 -26.50 -18.80
CA GLY A 793 -21.39 -27.10 -17.51
C GLY A 793 -22.16 -26.65 -16.27
N TYR A 794 -23.22 -25.84 -16.43
CA TYR A 794 -24.22 -25.51 -15.40
C TYR A 794 -25.38 -26.53 -15.40
N ASP A 795 -26.15 -26.57 -14.31
CA ASP A 795 -27.36 -27.38 -14.11
C ASP A 795 -28.56 -26.43 -13.91
N HIS A 796 -29.08 -25.91 -15.02
CA HIS A 796 -30.06 -24.80 -15.03
C HIS A 796 -31.45 -25.22 -14.54
N ASP A 797 -31.81 -26.50 -14.61
CA ASP A 797 -33.12 -27.02 -14.21
C ASP A 797 -33.08 -27.89 -12.94
N VAL A 798 -31.88 -28.10 -12.38
CA VAL A 798 -31.63 -28.79 -11.11
C VAL A 798 -31.99 -30.29 -11.18
N ASP A 799 -31.82 -30.90 -12.35
CA ASP A 799 -32.08 -32.32 -12.58
C ASP A 799 -30.90 -33.24 -12.20
N GLY A 800 -29.74 -32.63 -11.93
CA GLY A 800 -28.50 -33.29 -11.52
C GLY A 800 -27.54 -33.65 -12.67
N TYR A 801 -27.81 -33.19 -13.89
CA TYR A 801 -26.94 -33.32 -15.05
C TYR A 801 -26.47 -31.94 -15.54
N CYS A 802 -25.24 -31.88 -16.06
CA CYS A 802 -24.66 -30.62 -16.52
C CYS A 802 -24.86 -30.49 -18.04
N ASN A 803 -25.16 -29.28 -18.51
CA ASN A 803 -25.18 -28.97 -19.93
C ASN A 803 -23.87 -29.42 -20.61
N ALA A 804 -23.98 -30.32 -21.59
CA ALA A 804 -22.85 -31.09 -22.10
C ALA A 804 -22.01 -30.32 -23.13
N LEU A 805 -20.70 -30.16 -22.87
CA LEU A 805 -19.69 -29.70 -23.84
C LEU A 805 -19.50 -30.63 -25.06
N SER A 806 -20.03 -31.86 -25.06
CA SER A 806 -19.68 -32.87 -26.08
C SER A 806 -20.71 -33.95 -26.44
N SER A 807 -22.01 -33.78 -26.12
CA SER A 807 -23.05 -34.72 -26.59
C SER A 807 -24.26 -33.98 -27.17
N PRO A 808 -24.67 -34.25 -28.43
CA PRO A 808 -25.76 -33.55 -29.11
C PRO A 808 -27.16 -34.08 -28.72
N VAL A 809 -27.35 -34.60 -27.50
CA VAL A 809 -28.59 -35.33 -27.12
C VAL A 809 -29.22 -34.82 -25.84
N ASP A 810 -28.92 -33.58 -25.43
CA ASP A 810 -29.69 -32.95 -24.37
C ASP A 810 -29.79 -31.45 -24.59
N CYS A 811 -30.73 -31.05 -25.46
CA CYS A 811 -30.98 -29.65 -25.79
C CYS A 811 -32.48 -29.42 -26.04
N ASP A 812 -33.33 -29.89 -25.12
CA ASP A 812 -34.67 -29.32 -25.01
C ASP A 812 -35.08 -29.17 -23.54
N ASP A 813 -34.60 -28.06 -22.97
CA ASP A 813 -34.83 -27.55 -21.61
C ASP A 813 -36.32 -27.21 -21.33
N THR A 814 -37.24 -27.63 -22.23
CA THR A 814 -38.69 -27.47 -22.11
C THR A 814 -39.49 -28.77 -22.33
N ASP A 815 -38.83 -29.89 -22.65
CA ASP A 815 -39.47 -31.15 -23.01
C ASP A 815 -39.21 -32.25 -21.95
N ASN A 816 -40.19 -32.44 -21.09
CA ASN A 816 -40.23 -33.48 -20.06
C ASN A 816 -40.42 -34.92 -20.60
N THR A 817 -40.35 -35.14 -21.92
CA THR A 817 -40.51 -36.47 -22.55
C THR A 817 -39.21 -37.12 -23.03
N ILE A 818 -38.06 -36.46 -22.88
CA ILE A 818 -36.77 -36.99 -23.33
C ILE A 818 -36.18 -37.94 -22.27
N TYR A 819 -36.75 -39.16 -22.16
CA TYR A 819 -36.11 -40.45 -21.79
C TYR A 819 -37.20 -41.51 -21.48
N PRO A 820 -37.97 -41.98 -22.48
CA PRO A 820 -39.10 -42.92 -22.27
C PRO A 820 -38.70 -44.36 -21.87
N GLY A 821 -37.46 -44.56 -21.42
CA GLY A 821 -36.90 -45.84 -20.99
C GLY A 821 -36.23 -45.82 -19.61
N ALA A 822 -36.21 -44.68 -18.92
CA ALA A 822 -35.79 -44.62 -17.52
C ALA A 822 -36.87 -45.28 -16.63
N VAL A 823 -36.46 -45.98 -15.58
CA VAL A 823 -37.41 -46.63 -14.66
C VAL A 823 -38.08 -45.54 -13.81
N GLU A 824 -39.32 -45.21 -14.15
CA GLU A 824 -40.17 -44.33 -13.37
C GLU A 824 -40.54 -44.95 -12.01
N ILE A 825 -40.30 -44.21 -10.93
CA ILE A 825 -40.78 -44.53 -9.59
C ILE A 825 -41.91 -43.54 -9.28
N CYS A 826 -43.15 -44.03 -9.19
CA CYS A 826 -44.33 -43.18 -8.96
C CYS A 826 -44.28 -42.48 -7.58
N ASP A 827 -44.06 -41.16 -7.55
CA ASP A 827 -44.04 -40.34 -6.33
C ASP A 827 -45.09 -39.21 -6.28
N ASN A 828 -46.06 -39.22 -7.20
CA ASN A 828 -47.17 -38.26 -7.31
C ASN A 828 -46.75 -36.79 -7.52
N LYS A 829 -45.73 -36.53 -8.35
CA LYS A 829 -45.31 -35.16 -8.71
C LYS A 829 -45.54 -34.75 -10.18
N ASP A 830 -46.19 -35.57 -10.99
CA ASP A 830 -46.52 -35.32 -12.40
C ASP A 830 -48.04 -35.40 -12.68
N ASN A 831 -48.54 -34.58 -13.63
CA ASN A 831 -49.97 -34.31 -13.82
C ASN A 831 -50.56 -34.65 -15.21
N ASP A 832 -49.94 -35.50 -16.02
CA ASP A 832 -50.50 -35.93 -17.30
C ASP A 832 -51.01 -37.38 -17.29
N CYS A 833 -52.01 -37.60 -16.42
CA CYS A 833 -53.03 -38.61 -16.70
C CYS A 833 -53.85 -38.21 -17.94
N ASN A 834 -53.63 -38.87 -19.08
CA ASN A 834 -54.63 -38.93 -20.15
C ASN A 834 -55.06 -40.37 -20.47
N ALA A 835 -56.01 -40.83 -19.66
CA ALA A 835 -57.15 -41.70 -20.01
C ALA A 835 -56.91 -42.92 -20.93
N LEU A 836 -56.87 -44.11 -20.30
CA LEU A 836 -57.77 -45.24 -20.61
C LEU A 836 -57.76 -46.29 -19.49
#